data_AF-A0A353EWY9-F1
#
_entry.id   AF-A0A353EWY9-F1
#
_cell.length_a   1.000
_cell.length_b   1.000
_cell.length_c   1.000
_cell.angle_alpha   90.00
_cell.angle_beta   90.00
_cell.angle_gamma   90.00
#
_symmetry.space_group_name_H-M   'P 1'
#
loop_
_entity.id
_entity.type
_entity.pdbx_description
1 polymer ?
#
loop_
_entity_poly.entity_id
_entity_poly.type
_entity_poly.pdbx_seq_one_letter_code
_entity_poly.pdbx_strand_id
1 'polypeptide(L)'
;FTPYLGMLGTSNTLLDPITANYYNRMTSFAPIQLSYDMDASAFGDGEVTSDYYPATYGGTTYGTYVAEFHADTGKYYSVYDLGTDLTRERMIMGGITGFMEAASGMGAANQILSIDYRHLIKLSDEEVAKDYTPLTESGEDGYAYAEEMQYYPGNEADLTERNLVYAALKETGMGTHLINFFFSAQSLSVPYTGRRVYSSRITVTPTGETAATPVSEARYSIAHFRVGAVVYGYKESDGNLYADSLTLQSLGSHAMRETLCIRTGKSLNAGDAVSLESLYAEKVDPTGSFSEVSVHAYRLTNGAVNEAAAASLPSRFSYGGSYTNLAVVFARKTAAGGTLRTTVYLTDRTEPTIRRVTDYDENAEHAVGDVVKIPDVRYTWDGQDGNFIENYFANEEGLKGIHIIRAVKFSVQSGVYAPTFFECVVTPTSTMNIIEKDTRVLYELQNPYGERYYYELVYRSDSAKQYVISDSAGNVLEQRDITYDENGKRAALDREFSFYDPAPSTVLAELSRRLTLTVDGSATDLGLVSYTLCTDRVTETDIPADNIAALTAHFREEMDAGSYFYVSLTYQSGDDRVVRKFLCKVTFGGKRSAELLDYEAYFIGKKYVAPCNDIYASDGTKLGSASFFMLQAYKGDTLRNNIISARYARCETDGYNVRLTFNTAGRYRLSYAYRLTGLGGENTDFSFVQYFDVLSDKSDVHILFVTDEEHPFADGTLQKRVTYTLGGEMATLLQRENFLPTDSVLFGWATDRRLRPALATLPGGEFENYGNYNTTELSLYAVWDDGIRVTTEINGVRKTYDTVYYRATTTDKDSGTEMGAYCIDLSAFIPQPPTDGDASSYTFVGWTGGFLGTAVRTDKVYLRGAELTEEELVIRPVYRRTVRMVFTQPKQYAAGTYVLGSASVPEGELLQNPGYYLRIRGAAGYTFLGWAVLVDGAPVMVDLTKPIDGTLADPETYMLTLVAIFADSEGNQVW
;
A
#
# COMPACT_ATOMS: atom_id res chain seq x y z
N PHE A 1 2.76 42.97 -5.86
CA PHE A 1 3.05 43.93 -4.78
C PHE A 1 4.53 44.26 -4.87
N THR A 2 4.93 45.53 -4.98
CA THR A 2 6.34 45.89 -5.18
C THR A 2 6.64 47.36 -4.89
N PRO A 3 7.90 47.68 -4.54
CA PRO A 3 8.36 47.84 -3.15
C PRO A 3 7.45 48.71 -2.27
N TYR A 4 7.28 48.34 -1.01
CA TYR A 4 6.50 49.12 -0.04
C TYR A 4 7.40 49.93 0.89
N LEU A 5 7.24 51.26 0.83
CA LEU A 5 8.05 52.26 1.55
C LEU A 5 7.32 52.86 2.77
N GLY A 6 6.17 52.29 3.18
CA GLY A 6 5.35 52.86 4.26
C GLY A 6 5.91 52.66 5.68
N MET A 7 6.93 51.80 5.86
CA MET A 7 7.52 51.46 7.17
C MET A 7 9.03 51.74 7.24
N LEU A 8 9.48 52.91 6.78
CA LEU A 8 10.91 53.28 6.70
C LEU A 8 11.55 53.84 7.99
N GLY A 9 11.01 53.52 9.17
CA GLY A 9 11.49 54.03 10.45
C GLY A 9 10.73 55.28 10.95
N THR A 10 11.31 56.04 11.88
CA THR A 10 10.64 57.11 12.64
C THR A 10 10.43 58.43 11.88
N SER A 11 11.03 58.60 10.70
CA SER A 11 10.78 59.74 9.83
C SER A 11 9.91 59.32 8.63
N ASN A 12 8.74 59.96 8.47
CA ASN A 12 7.83 59.71 7.35
C ASN A 12 8.32 60.30 6.01
N THR A 13 9.59 60.70 5.89
CA THR A 13 10.14 61.37 4.70
C THR A 13 11.02 60.40 3.91
N LEU A 14 10.67 60.16 2.64
CA LEU A 14 11.48 59.38 1.70
C LEU A 14 12.75 60.16 1.31
N LEU A 15 13.87 59.45 1.18
CA LEU A 15 15.10 60.00 0.58
C LEU A 15 14.91 60.24 -0.93
N ASP A 16 15.61 61.25 -1.46
CA ASP A 16 15.70 61.57 -2.89
C ASP A 16 17.13 61.27 -3.40
N PRO A 17 17.32 60.49 -4.48
CA PRO A 17 16.30 59.77 -5.26
C PRO A 17 15.61 58.67 -4.45
N ILE A 18 14.35 58.35 -4.78
CA ILE A 18 13.53 57.34 -4.08
C ILE A 18 14.27 56.00 -3.93
N THR A 19 15.10 55.63 -4.91
CA THR A 19 15.93 54.42 -4.92
C THR A 19 16.93 54.34 -3.76
N ALA A 20 17.29 55.46 -3.14
CA ALA A 20 18.10 55.48 -1.91
C ALA A 20 17.45 54.72 -0.76
N ASN A 21 16.11 54.74 -0.67
CA ASN A 21 15.37 54.05 0.38
C ASN A 21 15.44 52.51 0.22
N TYR A 22 15.77 52.00 -0.97
CA TYR A 22 15.85 50.56 -1.22
C TYR A 22 16.96 49.87 -0.43
N TYR A 23 18.02 50.60 -0.08
CA TYR A 23 19.10 50.08 0.77
C TYR A 23 18.74 49.98 2.26
N ASN A 24 17.58 50.50 2.68
CA ASN A 24 17.09 50.29 4.03
C ASN A 24 16.54 48.85 4.15
N ARG A 25 17.01 48.09 5.14
CA ARG A 25 16.56 46.71 5.39
C ARG A 25 15.04 46.61 5.60
N MET A 26 14.44 47.64 6.21
CA MET A 26 13.00 47.69 6.49
C MET A 26 12.13 47.92 5.26
N THR A 27 12.73 48.29 4.12
CA THR A 27 12.02 48.34 2.84
C THR A 27 11.53 46.95 2.47
N SER A 28 10.24 46.83 2.20
CA SER A 28 9.61 45.55 1.87
C SER A 28 9.57 45.36 0.36
N PHE A 29 10.16 44.26 -0.10
CA PHE A 29 10.06 43.73 -1.45
C PHE A 29 9.26 42.43 -1.38
N ALA A 30 8.52 42.11 -2.44
CA ALA A 30 7.85 40.83 -2.57
C ALA A 30 8.30 40.15 -3.87
N PRO A 31 9.55 39.66 -3.94
CA PRO A 31 10.03 38.97 -5.14
C PRO A 31 9.25 37.67 -5.31
N ILE A 32 8.58 37.55 -6.46
CA ILE A 32 7.91 36.32 -6.93
C ILE A 32 8.83 35.67 -7.95
N GLN A 33 8.89 34.35 -8.01
CA GLN A 33 9.79 33.65 -8.95
C GLN A 33 9.18 32.46 -9.66
N LEU A 34 8.12 31.83 -9.14
CA LEU A 34 7.54 30.63 -9.75
C LEU A 34 6.03 30.75 -9.88
N SER A 35 5.47 30.11 -10.90
CA SER A 35 4.03 29.93 -11.03
C SER A 35 3.65 28.64 -11.77
N TYR A 36 2.48 28.11 -11.45
CA TYR A 36 1.80 27.05 -12.22
C TYR A 36 0.28 27.29 -12.21
N ASP A 37 -0.41 26.85 -13.26
CA ASP A 37 -1.89 26.95 -13.31
C ASP A 37 -2.53 25.89 -12.42
N MET A 38 -3.66 26.25 -11.82
CA MET A 38 -4.48 25.41 -10.94
C MET A 38 -5.97 25.76 -11.05
N ASP A 39 -6.83 24.98 -10.38
CA ASP A 39 -8.27 25.17 -10.29
C ASP A 39 -8.75 25.01 -8.84
N ALA A 40 -9.07 26.12 -8.18
CA ALA A 40 -9.70 26.14 -6.86
C ALA A 40 -11.21 26.37 -6.90
N SER A 41 -11.82 26.46 -8.09
CA SER A 41 -13.25 26.82 -8.25
C SER A 41 -14.20 25.85 -7.56
N ALA A 42 -13.80 24.59 -7.39
CA ALA A 42 -14.58 23.56 -6.70
C ALA A 42 -14.68 23.76 -5.17
N PHE A 43 -13.83 24.60 -4.57
CA PHE A 43 -13.70 24.71 -3.11
C PHE A 43 -14.27 26.01 -2.51
N GLY A 44 -14.47 27.05 -3.34
CA GLY A 44 -14.96 28.35 -2.88
C GLY A 44 -14.03 29.00 -1.84
N ASP A 45 -14.61 29.81 -0.93
CA ASP A 45 -13.86 30.55 0.10
C ASP A 45 -13.58 29.71 1.39
N GLY A 46 -13.86 28.40 1.36
CA GLY A 46 -13.71 27.52 2.53
C GLY A 46 -12.26 27.11 2.78
N GLU A 47 -11.93 26.79 4.03
CA GLU A 47 -10.63 26.19 4.37
C GLU A 47 -10.53 24.79 3.77
N VAL A 48 -9.45 24.54 3.01
CA VAL A 48 -9.19 23.26 2.36
C VAL A 48 -8.08 22.54 3.11
N THR A 49 -8.40 21.37 3.69
CA THR A 49 -7.39 20.46 4.23
C THR A 49 -6.92 19.50 3.14
N SER A 50 -5.62 19.42 2.93
CA SER A 50 -5.01 18.51 1.95
C SER A 50 -3.65 18.03 2.43
N ASP A 51 -3.35 16.76 2.19
CA ASP A 51 -2.02 16.18 2.40
C ASP A 51 -1.00 16.70 1.36
N TYR A 52 -1.48 17.17 0.19
CA TYR A 52 -0.66 17.72 -0.89
C TYR A 52 -1.51 18.64 -1.78
N TYR A 53 -1.49 19.94 -1.48
CA TYR A 53 -2.31 20.96 -2.13
C TYR A 53 -2.27 20.97 -3.67
N PRO A 54 -1.10 20.78 -4.34
CA PRO A 54 -1.08 20.78 -5.80
C PRO A 54 -1.94 19.69 -6.44
N ALA A 55 -2.08 18.51 -5.82
CA ALA A 55 -2.98 17.48 -6.32
C ALA A 55 -4.46 17.87 -6.14
N THR A 56 -4.80 18.46 -4.99
CA THR A 56 -6.16 18.91 -4.68
C THR A 56 -6.66 19.98 -5.65
N TYR A 57 -5.78 20.91 -6.04
CA TYR A 57 -6.11 21.99 -6.97
C TYR A 57 -5.80 21.67 -8.44
N GLY A 58 -5.47 20.41 -8.79
CA GLY A 58 -5.20 20.03 -10.18
C GLY A 58 -4.04 20.79 -10.83
N GLY A 59 -2.97 21.04 -10.06
CA GLY A 59 -1.79 21.79 -10.51
C GLY A 59 -1.18 21.22 -11.80
N THR A 60 -1.01 22.09 -12.79
CA THR A 60 -0.45 21.78 -14.12
C THR A 60 1.09 21.81 -14.08
N THR A 61 1.79 22.10 -15.19
CA THR A 61 3.25 22.23 -15.21
C THR A 61 3.69 23.65 -14.83
N TYR A 62 4.89 23.79 -14.26
CA TYR A 62 5.49 25.10 -14.04
C TYR A 62 5.67 25.88 -15.35
N GLY A 63 5.35 27.16 -15.32
CA GLY A 63 5.58 28.09 -16.44
C GLY A 63 6.91 28.83 -16.34
N THR A 64 7.31 29.49 -17.43
CA THR A 64 8.41 30.48 -17.38
C THR A 64 7.89 31.75 -16.71
N TYR A 65 8.66 32.28 -15.77
CA TYR A 65 8.36 33.54 -15.07
C TYR A 65 9.42 34.59 -15.39
N VAL A 66 8.99 35.84 -15.53
CA VAL A 66 9.88 36.98 -15.75
C VAL A 66 9.61 38.08 -14.73
N ALA A 67 10.69 38.58 -14.12
CA ALA A 67 10.69 39.77 -13.29
C ALA A 67 11.52 40.88 -13.95
N GLU A 68 11.03 42.11 -13.90
CA GLU A 68 11.75 43.29 -14.40
C GLU A 68 11.80 44.39 -13.35
N PHE A 69 13.00 44.89 -13.08
CA PHE A 69 13.22 46.07 -12.26
C PHE A 69 13.68 47.24 -13.13
N HIS A 70 12.97 48.36 -13.04
CA HIS A 70 13.21 49.58 -13.81
C HIS A 70 13.86 50.63 -12.91
N ALA A 71 15.16 50.89 -13.07
CA ALA A 71 15.92 51.74 -12.13
C ALA A 71 15.58 53.24 -12.23
N ASP A 72 15.07 53.68 -13.37
CA ASP A 72 14.63 55.06 -13.64
C ASP A 72 13.33 55.41 -12.90
N THR A 73 12.41 54.46 -12.81
CA THR A 73 11.11 54.63 -12.13
C THR A 73 11.06 54.02 -10.73
N GLY A 74 11.99 53.10 -10.43
CA GLY A 74 11.98 52.28 -9.21
C GLY A 74 10.88 51.21 -9.17
N LYS A 75 10.22 50.95 -10.30
CA LYS A 75 9.11 49.99 -10.38
C LYS A 75 9.64 48.58 -10.65
N TYR A 76 8.92 47.59 -10.12
CA TYR A 76 9.19 46.18 -10.36
C TYR A 76 7.93 45.50 -10.87
N TYR A 77 8.07 44.81 -12.00
CA TYR A 77 7.01 44.16 -12.73
C TYR A 77 7.18 42.64 -12.67
N SER A 78 6.08 41.94 -12.39
CA SER A 78 5.97 40.48 -12.52
C SER A 78 5.20 40.19 -13.80
N VAL A 79 5.84 39.51 -14.75
CA VAL A 79 5.27 39.24 -16.07
C VAL A 79 4.89 37.76 -16.13
N TYR A 80 3.60 37.51 -16.33
CA TYR A 80 3.02 36.18 -16.46
C TYR A 80 2.47 35.98 -17.87
N ASP A 81 2.81 34.87 -18.50
CA ASP A 81 2.12 34.41 -19.70
C ASP A 81 0.86 33.64 -19.29
N LEU A 82 -0.31 34.27 -19.48
CA LEU A 82 -1.62 33.69 -19.15
C LEU A 82 -2.15 32.76 -20.26
N GLY A 83 -1.41 32.55 -21.34
CA GLY A 83 -1.84 31.73 -22.47
C GLY A 83 -3.12 32.24 -23.13
N THR A 84 -3.98 31.30 -23.57
CA THR A 84 -5.24 31.62 -24.26
C THR A 84 -6.48 31.51 -23.36
N ASP A 85 -6.33 31.02 -22.13
CA ASP A 85 -7.42 30.80 -21.19
C ASP A 85 -7.17 31.62 -19.92
N LEU A 86 -7.80 32.79 -19.86
CA LEU A 86 -7.64 33.68 -18.71
C LEU A 86 -8.26 33.08 -17.44
N THR A 87 -9.25 32.18 -17.58
CA THR A 87 -10.10 31.71 -16.47
C THR A 87 -9.39 30.86 -15.41
N ARG A 88 -8.17 30.42 -15.70
CA ARG A 88 -7.36 29.61 -14.80
C ARG A 88 -6.74 30.46 -13.70
N GLU A 89 -6.79 29.93 -12.49
CA GLU A 89 -6.10 30.50 -11.34
C GLU A 89 -4.64 30.05 -11.35
N ARG A 90 -3.78 30.80 -10.67
CA ARG A 90 -2.35 30.46 -10.57
C ARG A 90 -1.90 30.37 -9.13
N MET A 91 -1.15 29.33 -8.84
CA MET A 91 -0.30 29.34 -7.65
C MET A 91 0.95 30.16 -7.98
N ILE A 92 1.27 31.15 -7.16
CA ILE A 92 2.51 31.91 -7.25
C ILE A 92 3.34 31.72 -5.99
N MET A 93 4.63 31.42 -6.16
CA MET A 93 5.59 31.37 -5.05
C MET A 93 6.51 32.58 -5.09
N GLY A 94 6.66 33.21 -3.93
CA GLY A 94 7.64 34.24 -3.69
C GLY A 94 8.06 34.31 -2.23
N GLY A 95 8.60 35.45 -1.83
CA GLY A 95 8.83 35.79 -0.43
C GLY A 95 8.60 37.27 -0.16
N ILE A 96 8.63 37.67 1.11
CA ILE A 96 8.40 39.07 1.52
C ILE A 96 9.54 39.53 2.43
N THR A 97 10.21 40.62 2.07
CA THR A 97 11.25 41.27 2.91
C THR A 97 10.65 42.36 3.79
N GLY A 98 11.49 42.96 4.64
CA GLY A 98 11.14 44.15 5.42
C GLY A 98 10.91 43.79 6.88
N PHE A 99 9.93 44.42 7.53
CA PHE A 99 9.72 44.22 8.97
C PHE A 99 9.47 42.76 9.35
N MET A 100 8.64 42.04 8.59
CA MET A 100 8.31 40.64 8.92
C MET A 100 9.52 39.70 8.78
N GLU A 101 10.35 39.88 7.74
CA GLU A 101 11.64 39.18 7.63
C GLU A 101 12.57 39.56 8.78
N ALA A 102 12.74 40.85 9.04
CA ALA A 102 13.70 41.32 10.04
C ALA A 102 13.32 40.94 11.49
N ALA A 103 12.03 40.89 11.82
CA ALA A 103 11.54 40.62 13.17
C ALA A 103 11.26 39.14 13.44
N SER A 104 10.90 38.36 12.42
CA SER A 104 10.42 36.97 12.58
C SER A 104 11.02 35.98 11.59
N GLY A 105 11.96 36.39 10.74
CA GLY A 105 12.56 35.54 9.72
C GLY A 105 11.56 34.98 8.70
N MET A 106 10.36 35.57 8.58
CA MET A 106 9.35 35.12 7.61
C MET A 106 9.91 35.20 6.20
N GLY A 107 9.74 34.11 5.44
CA GLY A 107 10.37 33.95 4.14
C GLY A 107 9.39 33.62 3.03
N ALA A 108 9.10 32.34 2.87
CA ALA A 108 8.36 31.81 1.72
C ALA A 108 6.85 32.10 1.83
N ALA A 109 6.24 32.47 0.71
CA ALA A 109 4.81 32.68 0.60
C ALA A 109 4.28 32.02 -0.68
N ASN A 110 3.23 31.23 -0.52
CA ASN A 110 2.44 30.66 -1.60
C ASN A 110 1.10 31.38 -1.63
N GLN A 111 0.72 31.91 -2.79
CA GLN A 111 -0.52 32.68 -2.95
C GLN A 111 -1.27 32.21 -4.20
N ILE A 112 -2.61 32.21 -4.11
CA ILE A 112 -3.46 31.99 -5.28
C ILE A 112 -3.74 33.35 -5.93
N LEU A 113 -3.38 33.47 -7.20
CA LEU A 113 -3.69 34.61 -8.05
C LEU A 113 -4.94 34.27 -8.88
N SER A 114 -6.02 35.02 -8.64
CA SER A 114 -7.27 34.97 -9.40
C SER A 114 -7.53 36.32 -10.08
N ILE A 115 -8.10 36.32 -11.29
CA ILE A 115 -8.47 37.53 -12.00
C ILE A 115 -9.95 37.86 -11.72
N ASP A 116 -10.23 39.08 -11.26
CA ASP A 116 -11.60 39.58 -11.12
C ASP A 116 -12.15 40.05 -12.47
N TYR A 117 -12.94 39.18 -13.11
CA TYR A 117 -13.58 39.47 -14.41
C TYR A 117 -14.63 40.57 -14.37
N ARG A 118 -15.17 40.92 -13.20
CA ARG A 118 -16.27 41.89 -13.09
C ARG A 118 -15.79 43.33 -13.26
N HIS A 119 -14.50 43.58 -13.05
CA HIS A 119 -13.93 44.93 -13.03
C HIS A 119 -12.74 45.09 -13.98
N LEU A 120 -12.63 44.26 -15.03
CA LEU A 120 -11.59 44.39 -16.05
C LEU A 120 -11.79 45.65 -16.89
N ILE A 121 -10.78 46.54 -16.89
CA ILE A 121 -10.72 47.72 -17.74
C ILE A 121 -9.67 47.47 -18.81
N LYS A 122 -10.08 47.56 -20.08
CA LYS A 122 -9.15 47.50 -21.20
C LYS A 122 -8.39 48.81 -21.32
N LEU A 123 -7.06 48.75 -21.18
CA LEU A 123 -6.17 49.85 -21.50
C LEU A 123 -5.75 49.78 -22.97
N SER A 124 -5.52 50.93 -23.59
CA SER A 124 -4.87 51.00 -24.90
C SER A 124 -3.37 50.75 -24.80
N ASP A 125 -2.74 50.31 -25.90
CA ASP A 125 -1.29 50.09 -25.95
C ASP A 125 -0.51 51.36 -25.57
N GLU A 126 -1.03 52.54 -25.91
CA GLU A 126 -0.44 53.83 -25.54
C GLU A 126 -0.53 54.11 -24.03
N GLU A 127 -1.62 53.73 -23.38
CA GLU A 127 -1.77 53.84 -21.92
C GLU A 127 -0.86 52.85 -21.19
N VAL A 128 -0.74 51.63 -21.71
CA VAL A 128 0.20 50.64 -21.17
C VAL A 128 1.64 51.14 -21.32
N ALA A 129 2.02 51.62 -22.51
CA ALA A 129 3.38 52.09 -22.79
C ALA A 129 3.80 53.31 -21.94
N LYS A 130 2.85 54.12 -21.44
CA LYS A 130 3.12 55.22 -20.50
C LYS A 130 3.57 54.72 -19.12
N ASP A 131 3.15 53.53 -18.73
CA ASP A 131 3.44 52.96 -17.40
C ASP A 131 4.47 51.83 -17.45
N TYR A 132 4.50 51.05 -18.54
CA TYR A 132 5.36 49.87 -18.68
C TYR A 132 5.86 49.72 -20.12
N THR A 133 7.19 49.67 -20.26
CA THR A 133 7.86 49.26 -21.51
C THR A 133 8.76 48.06 -21.18
N PRO A 134 8.62 46.89 -21.80
CA PRO A 134 9.45 45.73 -21.50
C PRO A 134 10.95 46.01 -21.67
N LEU A 135 11.79 45.46 -20.81
CA LEU A 135 13.26 45.61 -20.92
C LEU A 135 13.86 44.79 -22.08
N THR A 136 13.06 43.96 -22.75
CA THR A 136 13.47 43.10 -23.89
C THR A 136 13.90 43.82 -25.17
N GLU A 137 13.86 45.15 -25.19
CA GLU A 137 14.15 45.97 -26.38
C GLU A 137 15.21 47.05 -26.14
N SER A 138 16.06 46.92 -25.13
CA SER A 138 17.10 47.95 -24.90
C SER A 138 18.28 47.80 -25.87
N GLY A 139 18.64 48.92 -26.51
CA GLY A 139 19.89 49.07 -27.26
C GLY A 139 21.12 49.27 -26.36
N GLU A 140 20.96 49.09 -25.05
CA GLU A 140 22.02 49.31 -24.06
C GLU A 140 22.94 48.10 -23.94
N ASP A 141 24.22 48.36 -23.66
CA ASP A 141 25.14 47.30 -23.24
C ASP A 141 24.72 46.79 -21.85
N GLY A 142 25.09 45.55 -21.52
CA GLY A 142 24.77 44.98 -20.21
C GLY A 142 25.58 43.75 -19.85
N TYR A 143 25.25 43.17 -18.71
CA TYR A 143 25.90 41.98 -18.16
C TYR A 143 24.86 40.88 -17.95
N ALA A 144 25.21 39.65 -18.33
CA ALA A 144 24.35 38.49 -18.13
C ALA A 144 25.01 37.51 -17.15
N TYR A 145 24.23 36.96 -16.22
CA TYR A 145 24.69 35.86 -15.38
C TYR A 145 23.55 34.86 -15.13
N ALA A 146 23.93 33.64 -14.79
CA ALA A 146 23.02 32.54 -14.58
C ALA A 146 23.28 31.82 -13.25
N GLU A 147 22.21 31.29 -12.66
CA GLU A 147 22.24 30.43 -11.48
C GLU A 147 21.12 29.38 -11.55
N GLU A 148 21.12 28.46 -10.58
CA GLU A 148 20.09 27.42 -10.46
C GLU A 148 19.34 27.59 -9.14
N MET A 149 18.05 27.26 -9.16
CA MET A 149 17.20 27.27 -7.98
C MET A 149 16.39 25.97 -7.87
N GLN A 150 15.97 25.65 -6.65
CA GLN A 150 15.07 24.54 -6.37
C GLN A 150 13.85 24.99 -5.57
N TYR A 151 12.78 24.19 -5.66
CA TYR A 151 11.55 24.40 -4.92
C TYR A 151 10.75 23.11 -4.76
N TYR A 152 10.01 22.99 -3.66
CA TYR A 152 9.01 21.96 -3.44
C TYR A 152 7.69 22.59 -2.96
N PRO A 153 6.56 22.36 -3.66
CA PRO A 153 5.27 22.96 -3.31
C PRO A 153 4.50 22.20 -2.22
N GLY A 154 5.00 21.04 -1.78
CA GLY A 154 4.38 20.22 -0.73
C GLY A 154 4.98 20.47 0.66
N ASN A 155 4.70 19.56 1.60
CA ASN A 155 5.27 19.61 2.94
C ASN A 155 6.66 18.95 2.97
N GLU A 156 7.64 19.57 3.60
CA GLU A 156 9.00 19.03 3.74
C GLU A 156 9.04 17.57 4.26
N ALA A 157 8.10 17.17 5.12
CA ALA A 157 7.96 15.80 5.62
C ALA A 157 7.85 14.74 4.50
N ASP A 158 7.24 15.09 3.36
CA ASP A 158 7.14 14.23 2.18
C ASP A 158 8.53 13.79 1.67
N LEU A 159 9.51 14.69 1.77
CA LEU A 159 10.87 14.53 1.26
C LEU A 159 11.81 13.95 2.32
N THR A 160 11.61 14.33 3.58
CA THR A 160 12.49 13.99 4.71
C THR A 160 12.58 12.49 4.94
N GLU A 161 11.47 11.75 4.92
CA GLU A 161 11.45 10.30 5.14
C GLU A 161 12.23 9.50 4.08
N ARG A 162 12.52 10.12 2.94
CA ARG A 162 13.31 9.54 1.84
C ARG A 162 14.74 10.09 1.76
N ASN A 163 15.18 10.89 2.72
CA ASN A 163 16.45 11.63 2.70
C ASN A 163 16.62 12.59 1.52
N LEU A 164 15.52 12.97 0.85
CA LEU A 164 15.60 13.84 -0.32
C LEU A 164 16.02 15.26 0.08
N VAL A 165 15.61 15.75 1.26
CA VAL A 165 16.02 17.07 1.75
C VAL A 165 17.53 17.14 1.98
N TYR A 166 18.11 16.17 2.69
CA TYR A 166 19.55 16.14 2.95
C TYR A 166 20.38 16.06 1.66
N ALA A 167 19.94 15.24 0.69
CA ALA A 167 20.58 15.13 -0.62
C ALA A 167 20.50 16.45 -1.40
N ALA A 168 19.30 17.03 -1.50
CA ALA A 168 19.06 18.27 -2.22
C ALA A 168 19.86 19.44 -1.64
N LEU A 169 19.87 19.62 -0.31
CA LEU A 169 20.63 20.69 0.34
C LEU A 169 22.15 20.61 0.05
N LYS A 170 22.69 19.39 -0.14
CA LYS A 170 24.10 19.16 -0.52
C LYS A 170 24.37 19.35 -2.02
N GLU A 171 23.36 19.19 -2.86
CA GLU A 171 23.49 19.30 -4.31
C GLU A 171 23.27 20.74 -4.78
N THR A 172 22.15 21.33 -4.39
CA THR A 172 21.67 22.62 -4.90
C THR A 172 21.85 23.78 -3.91
N GLY A 173 22.24 23.49 -2.67
CA GLY A 173 22.44 24.49 -1.63
C GLY A 173 21.28 24.65 -0.64
N MET A 174 21.57 25.36 0.45
CA MET A 174 20.67 25.64 1.57
C MET A 174 19.87 26.93 1.40
N GLY A 175 20.27 27.80 0.46
CA GLY A 175 19.65 29.08 0.21
C GLY A 175 19.27 29.28 -1.25
N THR A 176 18.04 29.73 -1.51
CA THR A 176 17.52 30.11 -2.83
C THR A 176 17.41 31.63 -2.93
N HIS A 177 18.06 32.25 -3.91
CA HIS A 177 18.15 33.71 -4.06
C HIS A 177 16.92 34.30 -4.76
N LEU A 178 16.14 35.12 -4.03
CA LEU A 178 15.08 35.95 -4.59
C LEU A 178 15.58 37.40 -4.74
N ILE A 179 16.18 37.70 -5.90
CA ILE A 179 16.83 38.99 -6.12
C ILE A 179 15.80 40.10 -6.34
N ASN A 180 16.00 41.19 -5.60
CA ASN A 180 15.18 42.39 -5.66
C ASN A 180 15.68 43.35 -6.74
N PHE A 181 16.97 43.69 -6.72
CA PHE A 181 17.60 44.59 -7.69
C PHE A 181 19.13 44.45 -7.69
N PHE A 182 19.77 44.98 -8.74
CA PHE A 182 21.23 45.00 -8.89
C PHE A 182 21.79 46.42 -8.75
N PHE A 183 23.00 46.51 -8.20
CA PHE A 183 23.75 47.76 -8.12
C PHE A 183 25.25 47.54 -8.20
N SER A 184 26.03 48.56 -8.58
CA SER A 184 27.49 48.52 -8.52
C SER A 184 28.03 49.47 -7.47
N ALA A 185 29.16 49.07 -6.90
CA ALA A 185 29.93 49.87 -5.95
C ALA A 185 31.40 49.46 -5.96
N GLN A 186 32.30 50.35 -5.54
CA GLN A 186 33.72 49.99 -5.35
C GLN A 186 33.91 48.97 -4.21
N SER A 187 33.08 49.10 -3.16
CA SER A 187 32.98 48.15 -2.05
C SER A 187 31.67 48.41 -1.29
N LEU A 188 31.25 47.50 -0.41
CA LEU A 188 30.07 47.72 0.43
C LEU A 188 30.26 48.80 1.51
N SER A 189 31.50 49.23 1.76
CA SER A 189 31.80 50.29 2.74
C SER A 189 31.46 51.69 2.24
N VAL A 190 31.19 51.89 0.94
CA VAL A 190 30.78 53.19 0.42
C VAL A 190 29.33 53.51 0.81
N PRO A 191 28.99 54.78 1.12
CA PRO A 191 27.61 55.20 1.36
C PRO A 191 26.70 54.88 0.17
N TYR A 192 25.39 54.74 0.41
CA TYR A 192 24.43 54.41 -0.65
C TYR A 192 24.44 55.41 -1.83
N THR A 193 24.82 56.68 -1.58
CA THR A 193 24.95 57.71 -2.62
C THR A 193 26.08 57.44 -3.61
N GLY A 194 27.06 56.61 -3.25
CA GLY A 194 28.13 56.16 -4.13
C GLY A 194 27.82 54.84 -4.86
N ARG A 195 26.57 54.37 -4.79
CA ARG A 195 26.12 53.12 -5.41
C ARG A 195 25.21 53.45 -6.60
N ARG A 196 25.35 52.69 -7.68
CA ARG A 196 24.55 52.86 -8.90
C ARG A 196 23.63 51.66 -9.09
N VAL A 197 22.32 51.90 -9.05
CA VAL A 197 21.29 50.87 -9.32
C VAL A 197 21.10 50.73 -10.83
N TYR A 198 20.82 49.51 -11.29
CA TYR A 198 20.62 49.19 -12.71
C TYR A 198 19.24 48.60 -12.98
N SER A 199 18.69 48.87 -14.16
CA SER A 199 17.53 48.14 -14.66
C SER A 199 17.94 46.69 -14.92
N SER A 200 17.06 45.74 -14.61
CA SER A 200 17.37 44.32 -14.74
C SER A 200 16.16 43.47 -15.10
N ARG A 201 16.41 42.38 -15.81
CA ARG A 201 15.42 41.37 -16.17
C ARG A 201 15.90 40.01 -15.70
N ILE A 202 15.10 39.34 -14.88
CA ILE A 202 15.34 37.99 -14.37
C ILE A 202 14.31 37.06 -15.00
N THR A 203 14.77 35.96 -15.59
CA THR A 203 13.92 34.93 -16.21
C THR A 203 14.16 33.61 -15.50
N VAL A 204 13.09 33.02 -14.97
CA VAL A 204 13.10 31.73 -14.28
C VAL A 204 12.43 30.70 -15.18
N THR A 205 13.17 29.67 -15.57
CA THR A 205 12.72 28.65 -16.52
C THR A 205 12.81 27.26 -15.88
N PRO A 206 11.73 26.45 -15.89
CA PRO A 206 11.82 25.07 -15.42
C PRO A 206 12.81 24.27 -16.27
N THR A 207 13.55 23.35 -15.64
CA THR A 207 14.35 22.38 -16.39
C THR A 207 13.43 21.43 -17.19
N GLY A 208 14.01 20.70 -18.15
CA GLY A 208 13.25 19.73 -18.93
C GLY A 208 12.59 18.64 -18.06
N GLU A 209 13.24 18.25 -16.95
CA GLU A 209 12.68 17.32 -15.97
C GLU A 209 11.47 17.92 -15.24
N THR A 210 11.62 19.13 -14.69
CA THR A 210 10.55 19.84 -13.99
C THR A 210 9.34 20.08 -14.89
N ALA A 211 9.57 20.38 -16.18
CA ALA A 211 8.50 20.65 -17.14
C ALA A 211 7.79 19.38 -17.64
N ALA A 212 8.37 18.19 -17.46
CA ALA A 212 7.83 16.94 -17.99
C ALA A 212 6.68 16.37 -17.13
N THR A 213 6.59 16.77 -15.87
CA THR A 213 5.64 16.20 -14.89
C THR A 213 4.70 17.29 -14.37
N PRO A 214 3.37 17.10 -14.40
CA PRO A 214 2.43 18.01 -13.74
C PRO A 214 2.72 18.12 -12.24
N VAL A 215 2.59 19.32 -11.67
CA VAL A 215 2.86 19.60 -10.25
C VAL A 215 1.92 18.77 -9.35
N SER A 216 0.69 18.50 -9.79
CA SER A 216 -0.27 17.60 -9.12
C SER A 216 0.25 16.17 -8.94
N GLU A 217 1.14 15.70 -9.81
CA GLU A 217 1.73 14.35 -9.76
C GLU A 217 3.15 14.34 -9.16
N ALA A 218 3.72 15.52 -8.91
CA ALA A 218 5.10 15.69 -8.46
C ALA A 218 5.31 15.55 -6.94
N ARG A 219 4.34 14.97 -6.20
CA ARG A 219 4.53 14.69 -4.76
C ARG A 219 5.79 13.82 -4.62
N TYR A 220 6.69 14.20 -3.73
CA TYR A 220 8.00 13.56 -3.52
C TYR A 220 9.10 13.86 -4.56
N SER A 221 8.89 14.84 -5.45
CA SER A 221 9.89 15.27 -6.45
C SER A 221 10.21 16.76 -6.28
N ILE A 222 11.50 17.11 -6.27
CA ILE A 222 11.95 18.49 -6.14
C ILE A 222 12.00 19.13 -7.53
N ALA A 223 11.43 20.33 -7.66
CA ALA A 223 11.44 21.07 -8.90
C ALA A 223 12.74 21.88 -9.01
N HIS A 224 13.37 21.82 -10.18
CA HIS A 224 14.60 22.54 -10.52
C HIS A 224 14.36 23.57 -11.63
N PHE A 225 14.99 24.73 -11.50
CA PHE A 225 14.87 25.83 -12.46
C PHE A 225 16.22 26.46 -12.75
N ARG A 226 16.33 27.02 -13.95
CA ARG A 226 17.43 27.88 -14.37
C ARG A 226 17.01 29.32 -14.27
N VAL A 227 17.83 30.14 -13.63
CA VAL A 227 17.62 31.57 -13.47
C VAL A 227 18.64 32.29 -14.34
N GLY A 228 18.17 33.10 -15.28
CA GLY A 228 19.01 33.96 -16.11
C GLY A 228 18.68 35.43 -15.85
N ALA A 229 19.69 36.24 -15.57
CA ALA A 229 19.52 37.65 -15.27
C ALA A 229 20.35 38.51 -16.22
N VAL A 230 19.75 39.61 -16.69
CA VAL A 230 20.40 40.64 -17.50
C VAL A 230 20.36 41.96 -16.75
N VAL A 231 21.53 42.56 -16.54
CA VAL A 231 21.72 43.85 -15.86
C VAL A 231 22.10 44.90 -16.90
N TYR A 232 21.16 45.75 -17.27
CA TYR A 232 21.31 46.73 -18.34
C TYR A 232 22.12 47.94 -17.87
N GLY A 233 23.02 48.41 -18.72
CA GLY A 233 23.89 49.56 -18.48
C GLY A 233 25.11 49.29 -17.59
N TYR A 234 25.22 48.11 -16.96
CA TYR A 234 26.38 47.75 -16.14
C TYR A 234 27.58 47.38 -17.02
N LYS A 235 28.75 47.88 -16.62
CA LYS A 235 30.05 47.54 -17.16
C LYS A 235 30.97 47.16 -16.02
N GLU A 236 31.84 46.18 -16.20
CA GLU A 236 32.76 45.73 -15.14
C GLU A 236 33.72 46.85 -14.66
N SER A 237 33.94 47.90 -15.48
CA SER A 237 34.65 49.12 -15.09
C SER A 237 33.93 49.97 -14.03
N ASP A 238 32.63 49.77 -13.84
CA ASP A 238 31.77 50.56 -12.94
C ASP A 238 31.87 50.11 -11.47
N GLY A 239 32.74 49.12 -11.18
CA GLY A 239 32.97 48.53 -9.86
C GLY A 239 32.41 47.11 -9.74
N ASN A 240 32.42 46.57 -8.52
CA ASN A 240 31.85 45.25 -8.23
C ASN A 240 30.33 45.28 -8.39
N LEU A 241 29.77 44.27 -9.03
CA LEU A 241 28.33 44.06 -9.12
C LEU A 241 27.83 43.39 -7.85
N TYR A 242 26.74 43.93 -7.30
CA TYR A 242 26.04 43.39 -6.15
C TYR A 242 24.57 43.18 -6.48
N ALA A 243 23.95 42.21 -5.81
CA ALA A 243 22.52 41.99 -5.81
C ALA A 243 21.98 42.12 -4.38
N ASP A 244 20.90 42.86 -4.20
CA ASP A 244 20.08 42.77 -3.00
C ASP A 244 19.11 41.59 -3.17
N SER A 245 19.13 40.64 -2.25
CA SER A 245 18.37 39.39 -2.37
C SER A 245 17.64 39.08 -1.06
N LEU A 246 16.39 38.62 -1.17
CA LEU A 246 15.78 37.80 -0.14
C LEU A 246 16.20 36.36 -0.39
N THR A 247 17.02 35.78 0.48
CA THR A 247 17.39 34.39 0.33
C THR A 247 16.50 33.52 1.21
N LEU A 248 15.75 32.63 0.58
CA LEU A 248 14.92 31.63 1.26
C LEU A 248 15.76 30.42 1.67
N GLN A 249 15.43 29.76 2.77
CA GLN A 249 15.87 28.38 2.98
C GLN A 249 15.26 27.49 1.90
N SER A 250 16.08 26.79 1.11
CA SER A 250 15.64 26.16 -0.15
C SER A 250 14.51 25.14 -0.01
N LEU A 251 14.27 24.59 1.19
CA LEU A 251 13.16 23.70 1.53
C LEU A 251 12.58 24.02 2.94
N GLY A 252 12.87 25.22 3.45
CA GLY A 252 12.38 25.71 4.75
C GLY A 252 11.42 26.89 4.59
N SER A 253 10.93 27.41 5.71
CA SER A 253 9.97 28.52 5.74
C SER A 253 10.60 29.89 5.96
N HIS A 254 11.84 29.93 6.45
CA HIS A 254 12.49 31.18 6.84
C HIS A 254 13.37 31.77 5.74
N ALA A 255 13.64 33.06 5.84
CA ALA A 255 14.48 33.78 4.92
C ALA A 255 15.30 34.87 5.60
N MET A 256 16.30 35.34 4.88
CA MET A 256 17.12 36.48 5.30
C MET A 256 17.44 37.35 4.10
N ARG A 257 17.31 38.67 4.27
CA ARG A 257 17.74 39.63 3.26
C ARG A 257 19.27 39.81 3.32
N GLU A 258 19.95 39.53 2.21
CA GLU A 258 21.40 39.62 2.09
C GLU A 258 21.85 40.43 0.88
N THR A 259 23.12 40.83 0.88
CA THR A 259 23.76 41.48 -0.27
C THR A 259 24.80 40.53 -0.85
N LEU A 260 24.55 40.08 -2.07
CA LEU A 260 25.40 39.14 -2.80
C LEU A 260 26.40 39.92 -3.65
N CYS A 261 27.68 39.54 -3.62
CA CYS A 261 28.66 40.03 -4.59
C CYS A 261 28.66 39.10 -5.80
N ILE A 262 28.23 39.59 -6.96
CA ILE A 262 28.12 38.77 -8.16
C ILE A 262 29.46 38.76 -8.88
N ARG A 263 30.16 37.62 -8.78
CA ARG A 263 31.39 37.35 -9.53
C ARG A 263 31.26 36.02 -10.27
N THR A 264 31.08 36.10 -11.58
CA THR A 264 30.82 34.92 -12.41
C THR A 264 32.10 34.12 -12.65
N GLY A 265 32.15 32.86 -12.23
CA GLY A 265 33.33 32.03 -12.42
C GLY A 265 33.13 30.58 -12.02
N LYS A 266 34.22 29.81 -12.09
CA LYS A 266 34.30 28.40 -11.73
C LYS A 266 35.73 28.02 -11.37
N SER A 267 35.91 27.25 -10.32
CA SER A 267 37.20 26.67 -9.97
C SER A 267 37.34 25.26 -10.58
N LEU A 268 38.53 24.94 -11.08
CA LEU A 268 38.78 23.73 -11.86
C LEU A 268 40.05 23.02 -11.39
N ASN A 269 40.02 21.70 -11.42
CA ASN A 269 41.20 20.86 -11.23
C ASN A 269 41.99 20.77 -12.56
N ALA A 270 43.31 20.61 -12.45
CA ALA A 270 44.12 20.28 -13.62
C ALA A 270 43.65 18.94 -14.22
N GLY A 271 43.33 18.94 -15.51
CA GLY A 271 42.74 17.81 -16.24
C GLY A 271 41.25 17.96 -16.54
N ASP A 272 40.53 18.89 -15.91
CA ASP A 272 39.09 19.05 -16.12
C ASP A 272 38.78 19.47 -17.56
N ALA A 273 37.81 18.79 -18.18
CA ALA A 273 37.37 19.12 -19.54
C ALA A 273 36.41 20.31 -19.51
N VAL A 274 36.76 21.37 -20.25
CA VAL A 274 35.96 22.59 -20.36
C VAL A 274 35.43 22.71 -21.79
N SER A 275 34.12 22.95 -21.91
CA SER A 275 33.43 23.30 -23.15
C SER A 275 32.97 24.75 -23.04
N LEU A 276 33.36 25.61 -23.99
CA LEU A 276 32.98 27.03 -23.96
C LEU A 276 31.46 27.22 -24.05
N GLU A 277 30.77 26.37 -24.81
CA GLU A 277 29.30 26.36 -24.93
C GLU A 277 28.63 26.00 -23.60
N SER A 278 29.11 24.94 -22.93
CA SER A 278 28.56 24.51 -21.65
C SER A 278 28.84 25.54 -20.54
N LEU A 279 30.03 26.14 -20.55
CA LEU A 279 30.39 27.21 -19.63
C LEU A 279 29.51 28.45 -19.81
N TYR A 280 29.21 28.82 -21.07
CA TYR A 280 28.31 29.92 -21.39
C TYR A 280 26.89 29.65 -20.89
N ALA A 281 26.35 28.46 -21.17
CA ALA A 281 25.02 28.07 -20.72
C ALA A 281 24.91 27.98 -19.17
N GLU A 282 25.95 27.49 -18.50
CA GLU A 282 26.00 27.36 -17.04
C GLU A 282 26.10 28.71 -16.32
N LYS A 283 26.91 29.65 -16.84
CA LYS A 283 27.33 30.84 -16.09
C LYS A 283 26.79 32.17 -16.62
N VAL A 284 26.37 32.22 -17.88
CA VAL A 284 26.04 33.48 -18.56
C VAL A 284 24.59 33.52 -19.01
N ASP A 285 24.16 32.56 -19.82
CA ASP A 285 22.81 32.57 -20.41
C ASP A 285 22.32 31.14 -20.67
N PRO A 286 21.41 30.60 -19.82
CA PRO A 286 20.99 29.20 -19.88
C PRO A 286 20.08 28.86 -21.06
N THR A 287 19.53 29.86 -21.75
CA THR A 287 18.61 29.69 -22.89
C THR A 287 19.14 30.29 -24.19
N GLY A 288 20.24 31.06 -24.12
CA GLY A 288 20.87 31.69 -25.28
C GLY A 288 21.60 30.72 -26.21
N SER A 289 21.59 31.01 -27.52
CA SER A 289 22.34 30.25 -28.52
C SER A 289 23.82 30.62 -28.52
N PHE A 290 24.69 29.62 -28.34
CA PHE A 290 26.14 29.84 -28.37
C PHE A 290 26.68 30.26 -29.75
N SER A 291 25.97 29.98 -30.85
CA SER A 291 26.41 30.33 -32.20
C SER A 291 26.52 31.84 -32.45
N GLU A 292 25.84 32.65 -31.63
CA GLU A 292 25.81 34.11 -31.73
C GLU A 292 26.80 34.79 -30.77
N VAL A 293 27.61 33.99 -30.07
CA VAL A 293 28.50 34.46 -29.01
C VAL A 293 29.93 34.57 -29.52
N SER A 294 30.51 35.76 -29.34
CA SER A 294 31.95 35.99 -29.51
C SER A 294 32.68 35.69 -28.20
N VAL A 295 33.84 35.02 -28.30
CA VAL A 295 34.65 34.61 -27.15
C VAL A 295 36.05 35.18 -27.24
N HIS A 296 36.49 35.82 -26.17
CA HIS A 296 37.87 36.23 -25.96
C HIS A 296 38.38 35.65 -24.64
N ALA A 297 39.67 35.35 -24.55
CA ALA A 297 40.26 34.87 -23.31
C ALA A 297 41.55 35.62 -22.98
N TYR A 298 41.77 35.82 -21.69
CA TYR A 298 42.92 36.53 -21.14
C TYR A 298 43.48 35.77 -19.94
N ARG A 299 44.77 35.96 -19.66
CA ARG A 299 45.38 35.44 -18.42
C ARG A 299 44.96 36.29 -17.23
N LEU A 300 44.83 35.64 -16.07
CA LEU A 300 44.73 36.31 -14.78
C LEU A 300 46.12 36.56 -14.22
N THR A 301 46.41 37.80 -13.83
CA THR A 301 47.63 38.18 -13.09
C THR A 301 47.19 38.72 -11.74
N ASN A 302 47.63 38.09 -10.64
CA ASN A 302 47.22 38.45 -9.27
C ASN A 302 45.69 38.53 -9.09
N GLY A 303 44.95 37.63 -9.74
CA GLY A 303 43.48 37.56 -9.64
C GLY A 303 42.71 38.59 -10.48
N ALA A 304 43.40 39.45 -11.24
CA ALA A 304 42.81 40.44 -12.15
C ALA A 304 43.04 40.06 -13.62
N VAL A 305 42.13 40.48 -14.49
CA VAL A 305 42.22 40.26 -15.95
C VAL A 305 43.39 41.07 -16.53
N ASN A 306 44.33 40.39 -17.18
CA ASN A 306 45.41 41.04 -17.92
C ASN A 306 45.08 41.08 -19.41
N GLU A 307 44.43 42.15 -19.86
CA GLU A 307 44.00 42.30 -21.27
C GLU A 307 45.17 42.30 -22.28
N ALA A 308 46.39 42.62 -21.83
CA ALA A 308 47.59 42.53 -22.67
C ALA A 308 48.09 41.09 -22.89
N ALA A 309 47.61 40.12 -22.10
CA ALA A 309 47.99 38.72 -22.15
C ALA A 309 46.83 37.85 -22.68
N ALA A 310 46.44 38.08 -23.93
CA ALA A 310 45.42 37.28 -24.61
C ALA A 310 45.83 35.80 -24.73
N ALA A 311 44.86 34.91 -24.54
CA ALA A 311 44.98 33.46 -24.70
C ALA A 311 44.06 32.98 -25.83
N SER A 312 44.56 32.07 -26.67
CA SER A 312 43.74 31.40 -27.68
C SER A 312 43.21 30.09 -27.10
N LEU A 313 41.89 29.98 -26.99
CA LEU A 313 41.20 28.79 -26.48
C LEU A 313 40.50 28.05 -27.63
N PRO A 314 40.65 26.72 -27.76
CA PRO A 314 39.77 25.93 -28.60
C PRO A 314 38.37 25.86 -27.97
N SER A 315 37.36 25.45 -28.76
CA SER A 315 35.97 25.30 -28.28
C SER A 315 35.83 24.34 -27.11
N ARG A 316 36.72 23.35 -27.03
CA ARG A 316 36.87 22.41 -25.91
C ARG A 316 38.36 22.27 -25.57
N PHE A 317 38.71 22.36 -24.29
CA PHE A 317 40.09 22.19 -23.81
C PHE A 317 40.12 21.44 -22.47
N SER A 318 41.29 20.93 -22.12
CA SER A 318 41.57 20.46 -20.76
C SER A 318 42.18 21.60 -19.97
N TYR A 319 41.61 21.91 -18.81
CA TYR A 319 42.19 22.85 -17.86
C TYR A 319 43.53 22.30 -17.35
N GLY A 320 44.53 23.16 -17.10
CA GLY A 320 45.89 22.76 -16.73
C GLY A 320 46.96 23.14 -17.76
N GLY A 321 48.23 23.09 -17.35
CA GLY A 321 49.37 23.41 -18.21
C GLY A 321 49.30 24.84 -18.79
N SER A 322 49.08 24.95 -20.10
CA SER A 322 48.90 26.24 -20.78
C SER A 322 47.51 26.86 -20.60
N TYR A 323 46.56 26.20 -19.94
CA TYR A 323 45.20 26.72 -19.74
C TYR A 323 44.86 26.74 -18.25
N THR A 324 45.51 27.63 -17.51
CA THR A 324 45.29 27.88 -16.08
C THR A 324 45.08 29.37 -15.84
N ASN A 325 44.27 29.68 -14.83
CA ASN A 325 43.99 31.04 -14.35
C ASN A 325 43.63 31.98 -15.51
N LEU A 326 42.45 31.76 -16.08
CA LEU A 326 41.94 32.42 -17.29
C LEU A 326 40.71 33.27 -16.98
N ALA A 327 40.53 34.34 -17.73
CA ALA A 327 39.27 35.08 -17.83
C ALA A 327 38.71 34.88 -19.24
N VAL A 328 37.51 34.29 -19.34
CA VAL A 328 36.81 34.05 -20.60
C VAL A 328 35.69 35.07 -20.73
N VAL A 329 35.81 35.97 -21.70
CA VAL A 329 34.83 37.01 -21.98
C VAL A 329 33.89 36.53 -23.07
N PHE A 330 32.62 36.37 -22.74
CA PHE A 330 31.54 36.09 -23.68
C PHE A 330 30.85 37.40 -24.04
N ALA A 331 30.63 37.65 -25.33
CA ALA A 331 29.88 38.81 -25.80
C ALA A 331 28.92 38.46 -26.93
N ARG A 332 27.65 38.88 -26.80
CA ARG A 332 26.62 38.77 -27.84
C ARG A 332 25.91 40.08 -28.09
N LYS A 333 25.40 40.29 -29.31
CA LYS A 333 24.58 41.46 -29.65
C LYS A 333 23.12 41.22 -29.30
N THR A 334 22.46 42.23 -28.74
CA THR A 334 21.00 42.21 -28.53
C THR A 334 20.29 42.58 -29.83
N ALA A 335 19.01 42.19 -29.97
CA ALA A 335 18.21 42.52 -31.14
C ALA A 335 18.09 44.04 -31.40
N ALA A 336 18.14 44.85 -30.34
CA ALA A 336 18.09 46.31 -30.39
C ALA A 336 19.47 46.99 -30.54
N GLY A 337 20.55 46.22 -30.73
CA GLY A 337 21.88 46.74 -31.06
C GLY A 337 22.88 46.91 -29.91
N GLY A 338 22.44 46.66 -28.67
CA GLY A 338 23.30 46.63 -27.47
C GLY A 338 24.23 45.41 -27.44
N THR A 339 25.17 45.37 -26.49
CA THR A 339 26.09 44.24 -26.29
C THR A 339 25.99 43.69 -24.87
N LEU A 340 25.63 42.42 -24.73
CA LEU A 340 25.76 41.71 -23.46
C LEU A 340 27.17 41.15 -23.36
N ARG A 341 27.92 41.56 -22.34
CA ARG A 341 29.31 41.15 -22.13
C ARG A 341 29.49 40.65 -20.68
N THR A 342 30.00 39.43 -20.55
CA THR A 342 30.24 38.78 -19.24
C THR A 342 31.62 38.17 -19.21
N THR A 343 32.42 38.48 -18.18
CA THR A 343 33.68 37.78 -17.90
C THR A 343 33.44 36.63 -16.94
N VAL A 344 33.84 35.43 -17.34
CA VAL A 344 33.83 34.21 -16.53
C VAL A 344 35.25 33.87 -16.11
N TYR A 345 35.50 33.90 -14.80
CA TYR A 345 36.81 33.57 -14.22
C TYR A 345 36.98 32.06 -14.07
N LEU A 346 38.06 31.50 -14.61
CA LEU A 346 38.46 30.10 -14.46
C LEU A 346 39.75 30.04 -13.64
N THR A 347 39.66 29.58 -12.39
CA THR A 347 40.77 29.55 -11.45
C THR A 347 41.08 28.13 -10.99
N ASP A 348 42.25 27.96 -10.38
CA ASP A 348 42.61 26.69 -9.76
C ASP A 348 41.69 26.39 -8.57
N ARG A 349 41.20 25.15 -8.48
CA ARG A 349 40.39 24.69 -7.34
C ARG A 349 41.22 24.59 -6.08
N THR A 350 40.76 25.27 -5.03
CA THR A 350 41.27 25.13 -3.67
C THR A 350 40.15 24.64 -2.75
N GLU A 351 40.50 23.99 -1.65
CA GLU A 351 39.54 23.70 -0.57
C GLU A 351 39.49 24.88 0.41
N PRO A 352 38.34 25.14 1.06
CA PRO A 352 38.25 26.19 2.06
C PRO A 352 39.16 25.90 3.25
N THR A 353 39.86 26.93 3.73
CA THR A 353 40.62 26.85 4.98
C THR A 353 39.72 27.19 6.16
N ILE A 354 39.35 26.19 6.96
CA ILE A 354 38.57 26.37 8.20
C ILE A 354 39.52 26.74 9.33
N ARG A 355 39.34 27.91 9.95
CA ARG A 355 40.33 28.52 10.88
C ARG A 355 39.92 28.49 12.34
N ARG A 356 38.63 28.49 12.63
CA ARG A 356 38.11 28.54 14.01
C ARG A 356 36.87 27.68 14.09
N VAL A 357 36.87 26.79 15.08
CA VAL A 357 35.70 26.07 15.60
C VAL A 357 35.85 26.17 17.12
N THR A 358 35.09 27.03 17.78
CA THR A 358 35.09 27.13 19.25
C THR A 358 33.87 26.45 19.84
N ASP A 359 33.97 26.06 21.11
CA ASP A 359 32.87 25.42 21.84
C ASP A 359 32.39 24.10 21.20
N TYR A 360 33.29 23.40 20.49
CA TYR A 360 33.10 22.05 19.93
C TYR A 360 34.25 21.14 20.34
N ASP A 361 33.93 19.96 20.85
CA ASP A 361 34.86 18.87 21.09
C ASP A 361 34.29 17.62 20.42
N GLU A 362 34.97 17.12 19.40
CA GLU A 362 34.56 15.94 18.62
C GLU A 362 34.54 14.65 19.44
N ASN A 363 35.21 14.65 20.60
CA ASN A 363 35.29 13.51 21.51
C ASN A 363 34.39 13.67 22.74
N ALA A 364 33.62 14.77 22.84
CA ALA A 364 32.68 14.94 23.93
C ALA A 364 31.53 13.93 23.80
N GLU A 365 31.25 13.21 24.89
CA GLU A 365 30.06 12.37 25.02
C GLU A 365 28.90 13.23 25.49
N HIS A 366 27.83 13.28 24.70
CA HIS A 366 26.59 13.98 25.04
C HIS A 366 25.49 12.98 25.43
N ALA A 367 24.53 13.43 26.22
CA ALA A 367 23.27 12.72 26.45
C ALA A 367 22.12 13.36 25.66
N VAL A 368 21.14 12.54 25.24
CA VAL A 368 19.88 13.09 24.73
C VAL A 368 19.21 13.89 25.85
N GLY A 369 18.85 15.14 25.55
CA GLY A 369 18.37 16.16 26.49
C GLY A 369 19.41 17.23 26.83
N ASP A 370 20.68 17.07 26.44
CA ASP A 370 21.71 18.07 26.68
C ASP A 370 21.51 19.32 25.81
N VAL A 371 21.85 20.49 26.39
CA VAL A 371 21.94 21.76 25.66
C VAL A 371 23.41 22.02 25.33
N VAL A 372 23.74 22.05 24.05
CA VAL A 372 25.10 22.33 23.56
C VAL A 372 25.16 23.69 22.89
N LYS A 373 26.34 24.32 22.90
CA LYS A 373 26.56 25.54 22.13
C LYS A 373 26.73 25.21 20.65
N ILE A 374 26.24 26.11 19.80
CA ILE A 374 26.50 26.07 18.36
C ILE A 374 27.91 26.64 18.12
N PRO A 375 28.81 25.89 17.47
CA PRO A 375 30.19 26.31 17.27
C PRO A 375 30.32 27.51 16.32
N ASP A 376 31.21 28.44 16.66
CA ASP A 376 31.64 29.53 15.77
C ASP A 376 32.61 28.96 14.73
N VAL A 377 32.07 28.61 13.56
CA VAL A 377 32.83 28.17 12.39
C VAL A 377 33.24 29.39 11.55
N ARG A 378 34.53 29.52 11.24
CA ARG A 378 35.06 30.55 10.33
C ARG A 378 35.95 29.96 9.27
N TYR A 379 35.84 30.48 8.06
CA TYR A 379 36.61 29.99 6.92
C TYR A 379 37.11 31.11 6.02
N THR A 380 38.13 30.78 5.22
CA THR A 380 38.56 31.58 4.07
C THR A 380 38.61 30.66 2.85
N TRP A 381 38.02 31.09 1.73
CA TRP A 381 38.04 30.34 0.48
C TRP A 381 38.21 31.29 -0.71
N ASP A 382 39.25 31.10 -1.52
CA ASP A 382 39.59 31.95 -2.68
C ASP A 382 39.59 33.46 -2.37
N GLY A 383 40.06 33.83 -1.17
CA GLY A 383 40.16 35.22 -0.71
C GLY A 383 38.87 35.80 -0.11
N GLN A 384 37.78 35.03 -0.05
CA GLN A 384 36.57 35.39 0.68
C GLN A 384 36.58 34.79 2.08
N ASP A 385 36.35 35.64 3.08
CA ASP A 385 36.15 35.23 4.47
C ASP A 385 34.67 35.02 4.76
N GLY A 386 34.35 33.99 5.54
CA GLY A 386 33.00 33.70 6.00
C GLY A 386 32.96 33.38 7.49
N ASN A 387 31.83 33.72 8.11
CA ASN A 387 31.48 33.42 9.50
C ASN A 387 30.03 32.90 9.51
N PHE A 388 29.67 32.11 10.52
CA PHE A 388 28.31 31.62 10.76
C PHE A 388 27.70 32.17 12.05
N ILE A 389 28.46 32.78 12.97
CA ILE A 389 27.92 33.42 14.19
C ILE A 389 28.23 34.93 14.17
N GLU A 390 27.23 35.74 13.83
CA GLU A 390 27.30 37.21 13.82
C GLU A 390 25.93 37.85 14.07
N ASN A 391 25.90 39.18 14.05
CA ASN A 391 24.67 39.96 14.05
C ASN A 391 24.03 40.00 12.64
N TYR A 392 23.37 38.90 12.26
CA TYR A 392 22.69 38.78 10.95
C TYR A 392 21.31 39.44 10.90
N PHE A 393 20.72 39.78 12.04
CA PHE A 393 19.36 40.33 12.16
C PHE A 393 19.39 41.66 12.91
N ALA A 394 18.55 42.62 12.51
CA ALA A 394 18.51 43.91 13.20
C ALA A 394 17.87 43.74 14.59
N ASN A 395 18.69 43.67 15.64
CA ASN A 395 18.23 43.66 17.03
C ASN A 395 18.80 44.87 17.79
N GLU A 396 18.06 45.36 18.79
CA GLU A 396 18.42 46.57 19.56
C GLU A 396 19.68 46.37 20.43
N GLU A 397 20.01 45.11 20.75
CA GLU A 397 21.05 44.73 21.72
C GLU A 397 22.39 44.27 21.09
N GLY A 398 22.49 44.21 19.76
CA GLY A 398 23.68 43.72 19.05
C GLY A 398 23.96 42.22 19.23
N LEU A 399 22.94 41.43 19.56
CA LEU A 399 23.03 39.98 19.79
C LEU A 399 23.49 39.24 18.52
N LYS A 400 24.30 38.20 18.71
CA LYS A 400 24.83 37.35 17.63
C LYS A 400 24.15 35.99 17.62
N GLY A 401 23.85 35.46 16.44
CA GLY A 401 23.27 34.13 16.25
C GLY A 401 23.74 33.47 14.97
N ILE A 402 23.25 32.25 14.75
CA ILE A 402 23.62 31.44 13.60
C ILE A 402 23.05 31.97 12.27
N HIS A 403 23.83 31.83 11.21
CA HIS A 403 23.45 32.17 9.83
C HIS A 403 22.39 31.20 9.29
N ILE A 404 21.10 31.56 9.40
CA ILE A 404 19.98 30.64 9.19
C ILE A 404 19.84 30.08 7.76
N ILE A 405 20.36 30.78 6.74
CA ILE A 405 20.30 30.34 5.33
C ILE A 405 21.56 29.61 4.85
N ARG A 406 22.54 29.37 5.74
CA ARG A 406 23.80 28.66 5.43
C ARG A 406 24.15 27.58 6.46
N ALA A 407 23.24 27.29 7.39
CA ALA A 407 23.40 26.23 8.36
C ALA A 407 22.06 25.53 8.60
N VAL A 408 22.10 24.21 8.77
CA VAL A 408 20.91 23.38 9.07
C VAL A 408 21.29 22.33 10.11
N LYS A 409 20.40 22.10 11.08
CA LYS A 409 20.53 21.01 12.03
C LYS A 409 19.84 19.77 11.47
N PHE A 410 20.41 18.59 11.67
CA PHE A 410 19.77 17.32 11.35
C PHE A 410 19.70 16.41 12.57
N SER A 411 18.53 15.85 12.80
CA SER A 411 18.31 14.74 13.71
C SER A 411 18.32 13.44 12.89
N VAL A 412 19.19 12.49 13.23
CA VAL A 412 19.38 11.27 12.44
C VAL A 412 18.82 10.06 13.17
N GLN A 413 17.80 9.44 12.60
CA GLN A 413 17.16 8.26 13.17
C GLN A 413 17.03 7.15 12.11
N SER A 414 17.59 5.96 12.39
CA SER A 414 17.58 4.82 11.45
C SER A 414 18.12 5.14 10.04
N GLY A 415 19.04 6.10 9.93
CA GLY A 415 19.60 6.57 8.66
C GLY A 415 18.73 7.58 7.92
N VAL A 416 17.64 8.06 8.51
CA VAL A 416 16.83 9.19 8.03
C VAL A 416 17.34 10.47 8.66
N TYR A 417 17.64 11.49 7.84
CA TYR A 417 18.16 12.80 8.23
C TYR A 417 17.00 13.79 8.23
N ALA A 418 16.39 14.01 9.39
CA ALA A 418 15.33 14.98 9.56
C ALA A 418 15.92 16.38 9.80
N PRO A 419 15.72 17.34 8.89
CA PRO A 419 16.23 18.69 9.08
C PRO A 419 15.43 19.40 10.19
N THR A 420 16.10 20.36 10.83
CA THR A 420 15.49 21.40 11.62
C THR A 420 16.19 22.68 11.20
N PHE A 421 15.47 23.51 10.46
CA PHE A 421 15.98 24.79 10.01
C PHE A 421 16.09 25.74 11.20
N PHE A 422 17.19 26.51 11.25
CA PHE A 422 17.30 27.56 12.25
C PHE A 422 16.35 28.70 11.89
N GLU A 423 15.76 29.31 12.90
CA GLU A 423 14.85 30.44 12.77
C GLU A 423 15.46 31.70 13.38
N CYS A 424 14.89 32.85 13.02
CA CYS A 424 15.17 34.10 13.71
C CYS A 424 14.01 34.43 14.65
N VAL A 425 14.25 34.28 15.94
CA VAL A 425 13.40 34.81 17.01
C VAL A 425 14.09 36.01 17.68
N VAL A 426 13.33 36.79 18.47
CA VAL A 426 13.81 37.97 19.23
C VAL A 426 15.15 37.69 19.96
N THR A 427 15.40 36.44 20.34
CA THR A 427 16.66 35.95 20.89
C THR A 427 17.43 35.12 19.85
N PRO A 428 18.58 35.59 19.31
CA PRO A 428 19.33 34.82 18.33
C PRO A 428 19.80 33.45 18.86
N THR A 429 19.63 32.40 18.03
CA THR A 429 19.99 31.03 18.40
C THR A 429 21.52 30.87 18.46
N SER A 430 22.02 30.49 19.63
CA SER A 430 23.45 30.22 19.91
C SER A 430 23.69 28.87 20.60
N THR A 431 22.62 28.17 20.97
CA THR A 431 22.63 26.83 21.54
C THR A 431 21.62 25.96 20.82
N MET A 432 21.77 24.64 20.95
CA MET A 432 20.81 23.67 20.44
C MET A 432 20.64 22.51 21.42
N ASN A 433 19.46 21.91 21.39
CA ASN A 433 19.15 20.71 22.17
C ASN A 433 19.52 19.46 21.37
N ILE A 434 20.21 18.52 22.03
CA ILE A 434 20.45 17.17 21.50
C ILE A 434 19.20 16.34 21.79
N ILE A 435 18.34 16.15 20.79
CA ILE A 435 17.04 15.46 20.96
C ILE A 435 17.05 14.04 20.37
N GLU A 436 18.07 13.68 19.60
CA GLU A 436 18.27 12.35 19.02
C GLU A 436 19.73 11.89 19.25
N LYS A 437 19.96 10.57 19.16
CA LYS A 437 21.29 9.95 19.40
C LYS A 437 22.38 10.43 18.44
N ASP A 438 22.00 10.79 17.22
CA ASP A 438 22.89 11.37 16.21
C ASP A 438 22.29 12.70 15.79
N THR A 439 22.89 13.80 16.25
CA THR A 439 22.53 15.16 15.89
C THR A 439 23.69 15.78 15.12
N ARG A 440 23.40 16.42 13.98
CA ARG A 440 24.42 17.00 13.11
C ARG A 440 24.13 18.46 12.82
N VAL A 441 25.16 19.27 12.67
CA VAL A 441 25.04 20.64 12.14
C VAL A 441 25.83 20.70 10.86
N LEU A 442 25.13 20.97 9.76
CA LEU A 442 25.72 21.11 8.44
C LEU A 442 25.85 22.59 8.11
N TYR A 443 27.07 23.02 7.74
CA TYR A 443 27.40 24.37 7.34
C TYR A 443 27.72 24.41 5.84
N GLU A 444 27.14 25.36 5.11
CA GLU A 444 27.45 25.63 3.70
C GLU A 444 28.44 26.79 3.59
N LEU A 445 29.68 26.46 3.22
CA LEU A 445 30.73 27.42 2.90
C LEU A 445 30.64 27.75 1.40
N GLN A 446 30.82 29.02 1.04
CA GLN A 446 30.79 29.49 -0.35
C GLN A 446 32.04 30.26 -0.72
N ASN A 447 32.55 30.04 -1.93
CA ASN A 447 33.61 30.88 -2.52
C ASN A 447 32.99 32.07 -3.31
N PRO A 448 33.82 32.98 -3.85
CA PRO A 448 33.35 34.14 -4.62
C PRO A 448 32.51 33.80 -5.86
N TYR A 449 32.59 32.55 -6.35
CA TYR A 449 31.88 32.08 -7.54
C TYR A 449 30.57 31.35 -7.21
N GLY A 450 30.19 31.27 -5.94
CA GLY A 450 29.00 30.56 -5.46
C GLY A 450 29.18 29.03 -5.38
N GLU A 451 30.41 28.52 -5.53
CA GLU A 451 30.69 27.10 -5.33
C GLU A 451 30.60 26.74 -3.86
N ARG A 452 30.11 25.54 -3.55
CA ARG A 452 29.71 25.13 -2.21
C ARG A 452 30.64 24.06 -1.65
N TYR A 453 30.95 24.17 -0.36
CA TYR A 453 31.63 23.14 0.42
C TYR A 453 30.87 22.94 1.72
N TYR A 454 30.59 21.68 2.07
CA TYR A 454 29.80 21.36 3.24
C TYR A 454 30.69 20.86 4.37
N TYR A 455 30.64 21.56 5.51
CA TYR A 455 31.33 21.16 6.72
C TYR A 455 30.30 20.65 7.74
N GLU A 456 30.46 19.42 8.20
CA GLU A 456 29.51 18.76 9.11
C GLU A 456 30.15 18.56 10.48
N LEU A 457 29.46 18.99 11.53
CA LEU A 457 29.78 18.68 12.92
C LEU A 457 28.80 17.62 13.43
N VAL A 458 29.32 16.60 14.12
CA VAL A 458 28.53 15.45 14.57
C VAL A 458 28.55 15.39 16.10
N TYR A 459 27.38 15.49 16.70
CA TYR A 459 27.16 15.36 18.12
C TYR A 459 26.65 13.95 18.39
N ARG A 460 27.56 13.07 18.84
CA ARG A 460 27.22 11.69 19.18
C ARG A 460 26.67 11.62 20.60
N SER A 461 25.59 10.89 20.77
CA SER A 461 25.02 10.55 22.06
C SER A 461 24.75 9.07 22.18
N ASP A 462 25.37 8.42 23.16
CA ASP A 462 25.35 6.97 23.32
C ASP A 462 24.14 6.46 24.10
N SER A 463 23.39 7.34 24.76
CA SER A 463 22.18 6.93 25.49
C SER A 463 21.11 8.03 25.49
N ALA A 464 19.89 7.63 25.10
CA ALA A 464 18.71 8.33 25.56
C ALA A 464 18.50 7.93 27.02
N LYS A 465 18.30 8.92 27.89
CA LYS A 465 17.91 8.64 29.28
C LYS A 465 16.64 7.79 29.26
N GLN A 466 16.53 6.82 30.14
CA GLN A 466 15.36 5.95 30.21
C GLN A 466 14.51 6.29 31.42
N TYR A 467 13.21 6.10 31.28
CA TYR A 467 12.31 6.01 32.42
C TYR A 467 11.91 4.54 32.63
N VAL A 468 11.69 4.20 33.90
CA VAL A 468 11.18 2.90 34.33
C VAL A 468 9.92 3.14 35.15
N ILE A 469 8.83 2.48 34.77
CA ILE A 469 7.62 2.40 35.58
C ILE A 469 7.65 1.03 36.26
N SER A 470 7.71 1.01 37.59
CA SER A 470 7.66 -0.23 38.38
C SER A 470 6.48 -0.22 39.33
N ASP A 471 6.00 -1.40 39.69
CA ASP A 471 5.02 -1.57 40.77
C ASP A 471 5.67 -1.76 42.15
N SER A 472 4.85 -1.76 43.19
CA SER A 472 5.29 -1.99 44.58
C SER A 472 5.88 -3.37 44.85
N ALA A 473 5.76 -4.34 43.93
CA ALA A 473 6.40 -5.65 44.01
C ALA A 473 7.77 -5.68 43.30
N GLY A 474 8.20 -4.57 42.70
CA GLY A 474 9.44 -4.46 41.95
C GLY A 474 9.35 -4.95 40.51
N ASN A 475 8.15 -5.27 40.01
CA ASN A 475 7.99 -5.65 38.61
C ASN A 475 8.07 -4.39 37.74
N VAL A 476 8.90 -4.45 36.71
CA VAL A 476 8.96 -3.41 35.67
C VAL A 476 7.74 -3.56 34.77
N LEU A 477 6.87 -2.56 34.78
CA LEU A 477 5.69 -2.48 33.91
C LEU A 477 6.07 -1.96 32.52
N GLU A 478 6.97 -0.99 32.48
CA GLU A 478 7.52 -0.45 31.24
C GLU A 478 8.91 0.17 31.49
N GLN A 479 9.80 0.02 30.51
CA GLN A 479 11.07 0.73 30.45
C GLN A 479 11.28 1.23 29.02
N ARG A 480 11.44 2.54 28.85
CA ARG A 480 11.66 3.14 27.53
C ARG A 480 12.54 4.37 27.62
N ASP A 481 13.06 4.76 26.45
CA ASP A 481 13.75 6.02 26.23
C ASP A 481 12.80 7.21 26.51
N ILE A 482 13.36 8.24 27.12
CA ILE A 482 12.70 9.52 27.38
C ILE A 482 12.65 10.30 26.07
N THR A 483 11.48 10.86 25.79
CA THR A 483 11.29 11.82 24.70
C THR A 483 11.43 13.23 25.23
N TYR A 484 12.04 14.10 24.44
CA TYR A 484 12.20 15.51 24.72
C TYR A 484 11.42 16.32 23.69
N ASP A 485 10.89 17.46 24.11
CA ASP A 485 10.33 18.41 23.15
C ASP A 485 11.45 19.17 22.40
N GLU A 486 11.06 20.02 21.46
CA GLU A 486 11.97 20.86 20.66
C GLU A 486 12.89 21.76 21.51
N ASN A 487 12.46 22.07 22.74
CA ASN A 487 13.18 22.89 23.71
C ASN A 487 14.08 22.07 24.65
N GLY A 488 14.18 20.76 24.44
CA GLY A 488 15.00 19.88 25.28
C GLY A 488 14.38 19.63 26.67
N LYS A 489 13.12 20.01 26.90
CA LYS A 489 12.41 19.65 28.13
C LYS A 489 11.92 18.22 27.98
N ARG A 490 12.09 17.42 29.04
CA ARG A 490 11.50 16.08 29.10
C ARG A 490 9.99 16.19 28.88
N ALA A 491 9.48 15.47 27.87
CA ALA A 491 8.05 15.33 27.69
C ALA A 491 7.45 14.65 28.93
N ALA A 492 6.34 15.21 29.43
CA ALA A 492 5.59 14.59 30.50
C ALA A 492 5.24 13.15 30.10
N LEU A 493 5.38 12.23 31.05
CA LEU A 493 5.00 10.86 30.83
C LEU A 493 3.49 10.80 30.73
N ASP A 494 2.96 10.30 29.63
CA ASP A 494 1.54 9.94 29.53
C ASP A 494 1.46 8.53 28.95
N ARG A 495 1.06 7.57 29.79
CA ARG A 495 1.04 6.15 29.43
C ARG A 495 -0.28 5.51 29.76
N GLU A 496 -0.77 4.71 28.82
CA GLU A 496 -2.00 3.97 28.99
C GLU A 496 -1.75 2.46 28.87
N PHE A 497 -2.30 1.71 29.81
CA PHE A 497 -2.30 0.25 29.80
C PHE A 497 -3.74 -0.25 29.77
N SER A 498 -4.08 -1.07 28.78
CA SER A 498 -5.43 -1.60 28.58
C SER A 498 -5.46 -3.09 28.92
N PHE A 499 -6.37 -3.49 29.81
CA PHE A 499 -6.54 -4.85 30.28
C PHE A 499 -7.96 -5.34 30.03
N TYR A 500 -8.08 -6.43 29.29
CA TYR A 500 -9.36 -7.00 28.90
C TYR A 500 -9.67 -8.28 29.70
N ASP A 501 -10.92 -8.39 30.15
CA ASP A 501 -11.50 -9.46 30.98
C ASP A 501 -10.58 -9.99 32.10
N PRO A 502 -9.92 -9.10 32.88
CA PRO A 502 -9.13 -9.52 34.03
C PRO A 502 -10.03 -10.15 35.10
N ALA A 503 -9.44 -11.01 35.94
CA ALA A 503 -10.14 -11.49 37.13
C ALA A 503 -10.56 -10.29 38.02
N PRO A 504 -11.76 -10.30 38.63
CA PRO A 504 -12.21 -9.22 39.50
C PRO A 504 -11.23 -8.84 40.61
N SER A 505 -10.56 -9.83 41.19
CA SER A 505 -9.51 -9.61 42.19
C SER A 505 -8.33 -8.78 41.66
N THR A 506 -8.01 -8.90 40.37
CA THR A 506 -6.93 -8.14 39.72
C THR A 506 -7.30 -6.67 39.62
N VAL A 507 -8.52 -6.35 39.18
CA VAL A 507 -9.00 -4.95 39.10
C VAL A 507 -9.01 -4.30 40.47
N LEU A 508 -9.53 -5.00 41.49
CA LEU A 508 -9.59 -4.47 42.85
C LEU A 508 -8.20 -4.27 43.47
N ALA A 509 -7.22 -5.10 43.14
CA ALA A 509 -5.85 -4.95 43.64
C ALA A 509 -5.17 -3.67 43.12
N GLU A 510 -5.59 -3.16 41.96
CA GLU A 510 -5.02 -1.94 41.35
C GLU A 510 -5.31 -0.70 42.20
N LEU A 511 -6.47 -0.64 42.87
CA LEU A 511 -6.83 0.46 43.76
C LEU A 511 -5.82 0.70 44.89
N SER A 512 -5.08 -0.33 45.30
CA SER A 512 -4.03 -0.25 46.33
C SER A 512 -2.61 -0.33 45.75
N ARG A 513 -2.47 -0.41 44.42
CA ARG A 513 -1.18 -0.52 43.76
C ARG A 513 -0.43 0.81 43.86
N ARG A 514 0.86 0.74 44.17
CA ARG A 514 1.76 1.89 44.06
C ARG A 514 2.59 1.74 42.80
N LEU A 515 2.63 2.81 42.01
CA LEU A 515 3.48 2.91 40.84
C LEU A 515 4.61 3.87 41.16
N THR A 516 5.83 3.50 40.79
CA THR A 516 7.01 4.36 40.94
C THR A 516 7.58 4.62 39.56
N LEU A 517 7.75 5.90 39.24
CA LEU A 517 8.45 6.36 38.05
C LEU A 517 9.89 6.67 38.44
N THR A 518 10.84 5.95 37.84
CA THR A 518 12.27 6.24 37.97
C THR A 518 12.77 6.91 36.70
N VAL A 519 13.32 8.11 36.82
CA VAL A 519 13.94 8.88 35.74
C VAL A 519 15.35 9.26 36.19
N ASP A 520 16.36 8.84 35.45
CA ASP A 520 17.77 9.20 35.72
C ASP A 520 18.20 8.92 37.18
N GLY A 521 17.79 7.75 37.71
CA GLY A 521 18.05 7.32 39.08
C GLY A 521 17.20 8.01 40.17
N SER A 522 16.39 9.01 39.82
CA SER A 522 15.46 9.66 40.75
C SER A 522 14.09 9.00 40.66
N ALA A 523 13.57 8.55 41.80
CA ALA A 523 12.27 7.87 41.90
C ALA A 523 11.18 8.81 42.43
N THR A 524 10.04 8.82 41.75
CA THR A 524 8.84 9.57 42.13
C THR A 524 7.65 8.62 42.20
N ASP A 525 6.90 8.67 43.30
CA ASP A 525 5.66 7.90 43.43
C ASP A 525 4.52 8.54 42.63
N LEU A 526 3.83 7.71 41.83
CA LEU A 526 2.62 8.04 41.12
C LEU A 526 1.43 7.52 41.94
N GLY A 527 0.77 8.42 42.67
CA GLY A 527 -0.41 8.08 43.48
C GLY A 527 -1.66 7.98 42.62
N LEU A 528 -2.60 7.10 42.98
CA LEU A 528 -3.94 7.08 42.39
C LEU A 528 -4.67 8.37 42.76
N VAL A 529 -5.01 9.21 41.78
CA VAL A 529 -5.63 10.52 42.00
C VAL A 529 -7.12 10.52 41.65
N SER A 530 -7.50 9.85 40.56
CA SER A 530 -8.88 9.81 40.09
C SER A 530 -9.22 8.52 39.35
N TYR A 531 -10.51 8.29 39.15
CA TYR A 531 -11.02 7.19 38.33
C TYR A 531 -12.22 7.63 37.47
N THR A 532 -12.43 6.91 36.37
CA THR A 532 -13.66 6.95 35.58
C THR A 532 -14.25 5.55 35.55
N LEU A 533 -15.50 5.41 36.02
CA LEU A 533 -16.25 4.16 36.06
C LEU A 533 -17.47 4.27 35.14
N CYS A 534 -17.63 3.31 34.23
CA CYS A 534 -18.81 3.21 33.38
C CYS A 534 -19.34 1.78 33.37
N THR A 535 -20.62 1.64 33.70
CA THR A 535 -21.43 0.44 33.54
C THR A 535 -22.75 0.81 32.88
N ASP A 536 -23.62 -0.18 32.66
CA ASP A 536 -25.02 0.03 32.26
C ASP A 536 -25.86 0.69 33.37
N ARG A 537 -25.33 0.80 34.59
CA ARG A 537 -26.03 1.30 35.78
C ARG A 537 -25.49 2.64 36.27
N VAL A 538 -24.18 2.87 36.14
CA VAL A 538 -23.50 4.06 36.65
C VAL A 538 -22.55 4.66 35.62
N THR A 539 -22.42 5.98 35.67
CA THR A 539 -21.45 6.76 34.92
C THR A 539 -20.84 7.76 35.88
N GLU A 540 -19.55 7.62 36.12
CA GLU A 540 -18.75 8.45 37.00
C GLU A 540 -17.47 8.81 36.27
N THR A 541 -17.22 10.10 36.07
CA THR A 541 -16.09 10.58 35.26
C THR A 541 -15.19 11.46 36.11
N ASP A 542 -13.89 11.13 36.13
CA ASP A 542 -12.83 11.86 36.83
C ASP A 542 -13.12 12.10 38.33
N ILE A 543 -13.62 11.06 39.00
CA ILE A 543 -13.94 11.13 40.43
C ILE A 543 -12.66 10.97 41.26
N PRO A 544 -12.41 11.83 42.26
CA PRO A 544 -11.27 11.69 43.17
C PRO A 544 -11.22 10.35 43.91
N ALA A 545 -10.04 9.74 43.98
CA ALA A 545 -9.83 8.43 44.62
C ALA A 545 -9.49 8.53 46.12
N ASP A 546 -10.25 9.34 46.88
CA ASP A 546 -9.90 9.72 48.27
C ASP A 546 -10.05 8.58 49.30
N ASN A 547 -10.91 7.60 49.04
CA ASN A 547 -11.20 6.50 49.96
C ASN A 547 -11.21 5.14 49.27
N ILE A 548 -10.03 4.51 49.21
CA ILE A 548 -9.79 3.21 48.58
C ILE A 548 -10.71 2.10 49.13
N ALA A 549 -11.02 2.11 50.44
CA ALA A 549 -11.84 1.06 51.05
C ALA A 549 -13.31 1.13 50.58
N ALA A 550 -13.88 2.34 50.52
CA ALA A 550 -15.22 2.55 50.00
C ALA A 550 -15.28 2.26 48.49
N LEU A 551 -14.26 2.70 47.74
CA LEU A 551 -14.14 2.46 46.30
C LEU A 551 -14.06 0.97 45.95
N THR A 552 -13.34 0.18 46.75
CA THR A 552 -13.22 -1.28 46.57
C THR A 552 -14.58 -1.97 46.71
N ALA A 553 -15.40 -1.56 47.69
CA ALA A 553 -16.74 -2.10 47.87
C ALA A 553 -17.66 -1.70 46.72
N HIS A 554 -17.61 -0.43 46.31
CA HIS A 554 -18.40 0.10 45.20
C HIS A 554 -18.08 -0.60 43.87
N PHE A 555 -16.80 -0.73 43.52
CA PHE A 555 -16.38 -1.43 42.30
C PHE A 555 -16.82 -2.87 42.28
N ARG A 556 -16.79 -3.57 43.43
CA ARG A 556 -17.26 -4.95 43.51
C ARG A 556 -18.76 -5.06 43.21
N GLU A 557 -19.56 -4.19 43.81
CA GLU A 557 -21.01 -4.14 43.55
C GLU A 557 -21.31 -3.91 42.08
N GLU A 558 -20.66 -2.92 41.46
CA GLU A 558 -20.86 -2.59 40.05
C GLU A 558 -20.32 -3.66 39.10
N MET A 559 -19.19 -4.29 39.42
CA MET A 559 -18.67 -5.43 38.69
C MET A 559 -19.62 -6.63 38.72
N ASP A 560 -20.25 -6.90 39.86
CA ASP A 560 -21.16 -8.05 40.01
C ASP A 560 -22.49 -7.80 39.29
N ALA A 561 -23.07 -6.61 39.47
CA ALA A 561 -24.40 -6.27 38.98
C ALA A 561 -24.46 -5.82 37.51
N GLY A 562 -23.40 -5.21 36.98
CA GLY A 562 -23.40 -4.66 35.62
C GLY A 562 -23.27 -5.69 34.50
N SER A 563 -23.81 -5.36 33.32
CA SER A 563 -23.69 -6.18 32.10
C SER A 563 -22.32 -6.02 31.41
N TYR A 564 -21.64 -4.92 31.68
CA TYR A 564 -20.22 -4.70 31.42
C TYR A 564 -19.62 -3.87 32.56
N PHE A 565 -18.29 -3.88 32.65
CA PHE A 565 -17.59 -3.03 33.61
C PHE A 565 -16.36 -2.40 32.96
N TYR A 566 -16.39 -1.08 32.79
CA TYR A 566 -15.24 -0.30 32.36
C TYR A 566 -14.76 0.57 33.52
N VAL A 567 -13.47 0.51 33.81
CA VAL A 567 -12.85 1.48 34.72
C VAL A 567 -11.50 1.95 34.20
N SER A 568 -11.25 3.25 34.32
CA SER A 568 -9.95 3.88 34.09
C SER A 568 -9.42 4.42 35.41
N LEU A 569 -8.21 4.03 35.79
CA LEU A 569 -7.53 4.48 37.00
C LEU A 569 -6.36 5.39 36.63
N THR A 570 -6.38 6.63 37.12
CA THR A 570 -5.35 7.63 36.81
C THR A 570 -4.38 7.76 37.97
N TYR A 571 -3.13 7.38 37.74
CA TYR A 571 -2.01 7.58 38.66
C TYR A 571 -1.20 8.78 38.20
N GLN A 572 -0.95 9.74 39.07
CA GLN A 572 -0.33 11.01 38.67
C GLN A 572 0.63 11.55 39.73
N SER A 573 1.68 12.24 39.27
CA SER A 573 2.55 13.07 40.09
C SER A 573 3.08 14.23 39.25
N GLY A 574 2.69 15.47 39.57
CA GLY A 574 2.93 16.61 38.71
C GLY A 574 2.28 16.42 37.33
N ASP A 575 3.07 16.56 36.27
CA ASP A 575 2.63 16.39 34.88
C ASP A 575 2.70 14.92 34.42
N ASP A 576 3.37 14.03 35.17
CA ASP A 576 3.52 12.62 34.79
C ASP A 576 2.27 11.82 35.16
N ARG A 577 1.71 11.10 34.18
CA ARG A 577 0.46 10.36 34.27
C ARG A 577 0.60 8.94 33.73
N VAL A 578 0.04 8.00 34.48
CA VAL A 578 -0.17 6.60 34.06
C VAL A 578 -1.63 6.26 34.23
N VAL A 579 -2.29 5.86 33.14
CA VAL A 579 -3.68 5.45 33.11
C VAL A 579 -3.76 3.94 32.91
N ARG A 580 -4.54 3.26 33.76
CA ARG A 580 -4.79 1.82 33.66
C ARG A 580 -6.28 1.59 33.41
N LYS A 581 -6.60 1.11 32.21
CA LYS A 581 -7.96 0.87 31.73
C LYS A 581 -8.28 -0.61 31.83
N PHE A 582 -9.42 -0.94 32.41
CA PHE A 582 -9.91 -2.31 32.56
C PHE A 582 -11.30 -2.40 31.94
N LEU A 583 -11.51 -3.42 31.11
CA LEU A 583 -12.79 -3.70 30.48
C LEU A 583 -13.15 -5.16 30.71
N CYS A 584 -14.24 -5.42 31.44
CA CYS A 584 -14.67 -6.75 31.85
C CYS A 584 -16.07 -7.09 31.32
N LYS A 585 -16.40 -8.40 31.27
CA LYS A 585 -17.73 -8.92 30.85
C LYS A 585 -18.14 -8.50 29.43
N VAL A 586 -17.19 -8.55 28.51
CA VAL A 586 -17.35 -8.12 27.12
C VAL A 586 -16.91 -9.22 26.15
N THR A 587 -17.35 -9.16 24.90
CA THR A 587 -16.91 -10.06 23.82
C THR A 587 -16.59 -9.27 22.55
N PHE A 588 -15.69 -9.80 21.72
CA PHE A 588 -15.35 -9.28 20.39
C PHE A 588 -16.02 -10.14 19.33
N GLY A 589 -17.20 -9.72 18.85
CA GLY A 589 -18.01 -10.53 17.93
C GLY A 589 -18.32 -11.93 18.45
N GLY A 590 -18.58 -12.05 19.76
CA GLY A 590 -18.86 -13.32 20.43
C GLY A 590 -17.62 -14.11 20.93
N LYS A 591 -16.40 -13.72 20.54
CA LYS A 591 -15.16 -14.30 21.10
C LYS A 591 -14.75 -13.57 22.39
N ARG A 592 -14.14 -14.29 23.35
CA ARG A 592 -13.50 -13.70 24.55
C ARG A 592 -12.00 -13.40 24.36
N SER A 593 -11.53 -13.36 23.12
CA SER A 593 -10.15 -12.96 22.81
C SER A 593 -10.17 -11.68 22.00
N ALA A 594 -9.26 -10.77 22.33
CA ALA A 594 -9.03 -9.54 21.58
C ALA A 594 -8.06 -9.74 20.40
N GLU A 595 -7.39 -10.89 20.29
CA GLU A 595 -6.42 -11.17 19.23
C GLU A 595 -7.11 -11.20 17.86
N LEU A 596 -6.59 -10.40 16.93
CA LEU A 596 -7.09 -10.34 15.55
C LEU A 596 -6.49 -11.44 14.68
N LEU A 597 -5.27 -11.87 15.01
CA LEU A 597 -4.49 -12.84 14.27
C LEU A 597 -4.42 -14.13 15.09
N ASP A 598 -5.12 -15.18 14.64
CA ASP A 598 -5.29 -16.44 15.37
C ASP A 598 -4.76 -17.67 14.62
N TYR A 599 -3.97 -17.48 13.56
CA TYR A 599 -3.30 -18.59 12.88
C TYR A 599 -2.01 -18.98 13.60
N GLU A 600 -1.65 -20.26 13.51
CA GLU A 600 -0.40 -20.78 14.08
C GLU A 600 0.83 -20.24 13.31
N ALA A 601 0.73 -20.12 11.99
CA ALA A 601 1.81 -19.65 11.13
C ALA A 601 1.34 -18.67 10.04
N TYR A 602 2.16 -17.66 9.80
CA TYR A 602 2.01 -16.69 8.71
C TYR A 602 3.14 -16.86 7.71
N PHE A 603 2.87 -16.62 6.43
CA PHE A 603 3.80 -16.83 5.32
C PHE A 603 3.84 -15.60 4.41
N ILE A 604 5.01 -15.34 3.82
CA ILE A 604 5.16 -14.29 2.81
C ILE A 604 4.38 -14.62 1.53
N GLY A 605 4.08 -13.60 0.73
CA GLY A 605 3.40 -13.75 -0.57
C GLY A 605 1.91 -14.09 -0.47
N LYS A 606 1.38 -14.25 0.76
CA LYS A 606 -0.04 -14.50 1.02
C LYS A 606 -0.73 -13.27 1.60
N LYS A 607 -2.01 -13.12 1.28
CA LYS A 607 -2.91 -12.14 1.87
C LYS A 607 -3.71 -12.78 3.00
N TYR A 608 -3.67 -12.14 4.17
CA TYR A 608 -4.46 -12.51 5.35
C TYR A 608 -5.55 -11.47 5.56
N VAL A 609 -6.73 -11.93 5.97
CA VAL A 609 -7.86 -11.07 6.31
C VAL A 609 -8.30 -11.44 7.72
N ALA A 610 -8.26 -10.47 8.63
CA ALA A 610 -8.73 -10.62 9.99
C ALA A 610 -9.98 -9.75 10.22
N PRO A 611 -11.09 -10.33 10.70
CA PRO A 611 -12.29 -9.57 11.02
C PRO A 611 -12.10 -8.78 12.31
N CYS A 612 -12.35 -7.48 12.23
CA CYS A 612 -12.29 -6.54 13.32
C CYS A 612 -13.67 -6.42 13.95
N ASN A 613 -14.03 -7.43 14.75
CA ASN A 613 -15.36 -7.53 15.34
C ASN A 613 -15.62 -6.45 16.40
N ASP A 614 -16.83 -5.89 16.40
CA ASP A 614 -17.29 -4.95 17.42
C ASP A 614 -17.26 -5.55 18.83
N ILE A 615 -17.15 -4.67 19.83
CA ILE A 615 -17.19 -5.02 21.25
C ILE A 615 -18.64 -5.02 21.71
N TYR A 616 -19.06 -6.09 22.37
CA TYR A 616 -20.38 -6.25 22.95
C TYR A 616 -20.30 -6.53 24.45
N ALA A 617 -21.18 -5.94 25.23
CA ALA A 617 -21.44 -6.30 26.63
C ALA A 617 -22.04 -7.72 26.74
N SER A 618 -22.06 -8.27 27.95
CA SER A 618 -22.60 -9.62 28.19
C SER A 618 -24.10 -9.77 27.91
N ASP A 619 -24.85 -8.66 27.85
CA ASP A 619 -26.26 -8.60 27.48
C ASP A 619 -26.50 -8.45 25.96
N GLY A 620 -25.44 -8.34 25.16
CA GLY A 620 -25.51 -8.14 23.70
C GLY A 620 -25.52 -6.68 23.25
N THR A 621 -25.40 -5.71 24.17
CA THR A 621 -25.29 -4.28 23.82
C THR A 621 -23.95 -3.99 23.16
N LYS A 622 -23.96 -3.35 21.99
CA LYS A 622 -22.73 -2.90 21.32
C LYS A 622 -22.10 -1.75 22.10
N LEU A 623 -20.83 -1.88 22.46
CA LEU A 623 -20.07 -0.88 23.22
C LEU A 623 -19.08 -0.09 22.35
N GLY A 624 -18.56 -0.68 21.27
CA GLY A 624 -17.54 -0.02 20.45
C GLY A 624 -17.18 -0.76 19.17
N SER A 625 -16.40 -0.10 18.32
CA SER A 625 -15.92 -0.63 17.03
C SER A 625 -14.42 -0.38 16.90
N ALA A 626 -13.73 -1.16 16.07
CA ALA A 626 -12.31 -0.93 15.83
C ALA A 626 -12.07 0.45 15.18
N SER A 627 -11.03 1.16 15.61
CA SER A 627 -10.76 2.54 15.23
C SER A 627 -9.37 2.76 14.63
N PHE A 628 -8.39 1.92 14.95
CA PHE A 628 -7.00 2.13 14.55
C PHE A 628 -6.27 0.80 14.31
N PHE A 629 -5.37 0.78 13.32
CA PHE A 629 -4.48 -0.34 13.02
C PHE A 629 -3.13 0.17 12.53
N MET A 630 -2.06 -0.43 13.03
CA MET A 630 -0.69 -0.13 12.62
C MET A 630 0.16 -1.39 12.66
N LEU A 631 0.75 -1.72 11.51
CA LEU A 631 1.68 -2.83 11.37
C LEU A 631 3.12 -2.32 11.28
N GLN A 632 4.01 -2.89 12.09
CA GLN A 632 5.43 -2.55 12.14
C GLN A 632 6.29 -3.82 12.01
N ALA A 633 7.37 -3.73 11.26
CA ALA A 633 8.32 -4.81 11.03
C ALA A 633 9.57 -4.64 11.92
N TYR A 634 10.16 -5.74 12.37
CA TYR A 634 11.49 -5.73 12.97
C TYR A 634 12.59 -5.92 11.90
N LYS A 635 13.73 -5.26 12.10
CA LYS A 635 14.98 -5.56 11.36
C LYS A 635 16.10 -5.73 12.38
N GLY A 636 16.53 -6.97 12.60
CA GLY A 636 17.27 -7.34 13.81
C GLY A 636 16.38 -7.10 15.04
N ASP A 637 16.94 -6.50 16.08
CA ASP A 637 16.20 -6.19 17.31
C ASP A 637 15.48 -4.83 17.27
N THR A 638 15.59 -4.09 16.15
CA THR A 638 15.02 -2.74 16.02
C THR A 638 13.66 -2.77 15.33
N LEU A 639 12.63 -2.28 16.03
CA LEU A 639 11.30 -2.02 15.47
C LEU A 639 11.36 -0.84 14.48
N ARG A 640 10.82 -1.00 13.28
CA ARG A 640 10.78 0.06 12.26
C ARG A 640 9.46 0.83 12.34
N ASN A 641 9.48 2.10 11.91
CA ASN A 641 8.25 2.87 11.75
C ASN A 641 7.37 2.26 10.64
N ASN A 642 6.11 2.68 10.58
CA ASN A 642 5.10 2.18 9.64
C ASN A 642 5.52 2.33 8.16
N ILE A 643 6.25 3.37 7.79
CA ILE A 643 6.60 3.69 6.38
C ILE A 643 7.75 2.82 5.89
N ILE A 644 8.78 2.63 6.70
CA ILE A 644 9.83 1.65 6.40
C ILE A 644 9.23 0.24 6.44
N SER A 645 8.30 -0.02 7.37
CA SER A 645 7.59 -1.29 7.47
C SER A 645 6.75 -1.60 6.24
N ALA A 646 6.24 -0.58 5.54
CA ALA A 646 5.49 -0.72 4.29
C ALA A 646 6.28 -1.42 3.16
N ARG A 647 7.62 -1.42 3.24
CA ARG A 647 8.50 -2.17 2.31
C ARG A 647 8.43 -3.67 2.55
N TYR A 648 8.21 -4.08 3.80
CA TYR A 648 8.23 -5.49 4.23
C TYR A 648 6.83 -6.08 4.38
N ALA A 649 5.82 -5.27 4.64
CA ALA A 649 4.43 -5.71 4.76
C ALA A 649 3.45 -4.56 4.52
N ARG A 650 2.24 -4.89 4.07
CA ARG A 650 1.13 -3.96 3.82
C ARG A 650 -0.02 -4.27 4.76
N CYS A 651 -0.61 -3.23 5.35
CA CYS A 651 -1.78 -3.30 6.21
C CYS A 651 -2.84 -2.33 5.68
N GLU A 652 -4.01 -2.84 5.34
CA GLU A 652 -5.12 -2.04 4.80
C GLU A 652 -6.39 -2.31 5.58
N THR A 653 -7.18 -1.28 5.80
CA THR A 653 -8.54 -1.42 6.32
C THR A 653 -9.52 -1.60 5.17
N ASP A 654 -10.48 -2.50 5.35
CA ASP A 654 -11.55 -2.79 4.39
C ASP A 654 -12.85 -2.99 5.16
N GLY A 655 -13.56 -1.89 5.42
CA GLY A 655 -14.73 -1.88 6.29
C GLY A 655 -14.40 -2.42 7.69
N TYR A 656 -15.05 -3.53 8.08
CA TYR A 656 -14.83 -4.22 9.36
C TYR A 656 -13.67 -5.23 9.33
N ASN A 657 -12.78 -5.20 8.34
CA ASN A 657 -11.66 -6.13 8.25
C ASN A 657 -10.32 -5.41 8.14
N VAL A 658 -9.26 -6.05 8.62
CA VAL A 658 -7.87 -5.68 8.32
C VAL A 658 -7.26 -6.70 7.37
N ARG A 659 -6.68 -6.21 6.28
CA ARG A 659 -6.00 -7.00 5.24
C ARG A 659 -4.49 -6.83 5.40
N LEU A 660 -3.80 -7.94 5.61
CA LEU A 660 -2.35 -7.98 5.81
C LEU A 660 -1.69 -8.75 4.67
N THR A 661 -0.59 -8.23 4.14
CA THR A 661 0.25 -8.92 3.14
C THR A 661 1.70 -8.77 3.54
N PHE A 662 2.46 -9.86 3.56
CA PHE A 662 3.86 -9.85 3.97
C PHE A 662 4.76 -10.14 2.78
N ASN A 663 5.76 -9.28 2.57
CA ASN A 663 6.72 -9.39 1.47
C ASN A 663 8.07 -9.95 1.95
N THR A 664 8.31 -10.01 3.25
CA THR A 664 9.58 -10.46 3.84
C THR A 664 9.31 -11.26 5.11
N ALA A 665 10.10 -12.31 5.33
CA ALA A 665 10.01 -13.11 6.53
C ALA A 665 10.65 -12.36 7.72
N GLY A 666 10.15 -12.61 8.93
CA GLY A 666 10.64 -11.98 10.15
C GLY A 666 9.55 -11.70 11.17
N ARG A 667 9.93 -10.99 12.23
CA ARG A 667 9.04 -10.63 13.34
C ARG A 667 8.28 -9.35 13.06
N TYR A 668 7.00 -9.32 13.41
CA TYR A 668 6.12 -8.17 13.25
C TYR A 668 5.39 -7.82 14.55
N ARG A 669 4.96 -6.56 14.62
CA ARG A 669 4.10 -6.00 15.67
C ARG A 669 2.87 -5.39 15.03
N LEU A 670 1.69 -5.90 15.36
CA LEU A 670 0.40 -5.28 15.04
C LEU A 670 -0.12 -4.54 16.27
N SER A 671 -0.34 -3.23 16.15
CA SER A 671 -1.00 -2.40 17.16
C SER A 671 -2.37 -2.00 16.64
N TYR A 672 -3.41 -2.11 17.46
CA TYR A 672 -4.78 -1.79 17.05
C TYR A 672 -5.59 -1.28 18.24
N ALA A 673 -6.64 -0.50 17.97
CA ALA A 673 -7.49 0.04 19.03
C ALA A 673 -8.98 -0.06 18.68
N TYR A 674 -9.79 -0.09 19.73
CA TYR A 674 -11.23 -0.04 19.67
C TYR A 674 -11.74 1.23 20.31
N ARG A 675 -12.63 1.94 19.60
CA ARG A 675 -13.33 3.10 20.12
C ARG A 675 -14.63 2.66 20.77
N LEU A 676 -14.67 2.76 22.09
CA LEU A 676 -15.88 2.60 22.89
C LEU A 676 -16.69 3.91 22.80
N THR A 677 -17.95 3.81 22.43
CA THR A 677 -18.82 4.97 22.15
C THR A 677 -19.88 5.13 23.22
N GLY A 678 -20.04 6.35 23.74
CA GLY A 678 -21.10 6.67 24.70
C GLY A 678 -20.84 6.17 26.12
N LEU A 679 -19.60 5.82 26.46
CA LEU A 679 -19.19 5.55 27.83
C LEU A 679 -19.01 6.88 28.55
N GLY A 680 -19.99 7.21 29.40
CA GLY A 680 -19.98 8.43 30.19
C GLY A 680 -20.07 9.75 29.41
N GLY A 681 -20.68 9.71 28.23
CA GLY A 681 -20.84 10.88 27.36
C GLY A 681 -19.63 11.17 26.46
N GLU A 682 -18.56 10.40 26.57
CA GLU A 682 -17.34 10.54 25.77
C GLU A 682 -16.99 9.26 25.00
N ASN A 683 -16.06 9.38 24.06
CA ASN A 683 -15.49 8.25 23.34
C ASN A 683 -14.15 7.88 23.99
N THR A 684 -13.93 6.60 24.27
CA THR A 684 -12.67 6.09 24.83
C THR A 684 -12.03 5.12 23.85
N ASP A 685 -10.75 5.31 23.54
CA ASP A 685 -9.96 4.34 22.78
C ASP A 685 -9.30 3.31 23.73
N PHE A 686 -9.36 2.04 23.33
CA PHE A 686 -8.85 0.88 24.06
C PHE A 686 -7.89 0.10 23.16
N SER A 687 -6.61 0.06 23.50
CA SER A 687 -5.52 -0.34 22.60
C SER A 687 -4.92 -1.70 22.91
N PHE A 688 -4.48 -2.41 21.88
CA PHE A 688 -3.90 -3.74 21.92
C PHE A 688 -2.63 -3.82 21.07
N VAL A 689 -1.75 -4.75 21.44
CA VAL A 689 -0.52 -5.04 20.69
C VAL A 689 -0.35 -6.56 20.59
N GLN A 690 -0.11 -7.04 19.39
CA GLN A 690 0.17 -8.45 19.09
C GLN A 690 1.51 -8.58 18.37
N TYR A 691 2.32 -9.56 18.78
CA TYR A 691 3.58 -9.91 18.13
C TYR A 691 3.46 -11.29 17.51
N PHE A 692 3.99 -11.46 16.30
CA PHE A 692 3.97 -12.74 15.58
C PHE A 692 5.10 -12.78 14.56
N ASP A 693 5.43 -14.00 14.13
CA ASP A 693 6.46 -14.25 13.12
C ASP A 693 5.83 -14.65 11.78
N VAL A 694 6.48 -14.19 10.71
CA VAL A 694 6.12 -14.52 9.32
C VAL A 694 7.26 -15.32 8.71
N LEU A 695 6.93 -16.48 8.20
CA LEU A 695 7.84 -17.46 7.61
C LEU A 695 8.05 -17.20 6.11
N SER A 696 9.21 -17.63 5.61
CA SER A 696 9.55 -17.54 4.19
C SER A 696 8.78 -18.59 3.39
N ASP A 697 8.64 -18.33 2.10
CA ASP A 697 8.23 -19.28 1.08
C ASP A 697 9.19 -20.48 0.91
N LYS A 698 10.31 -20.50 1.64
CA LYS A 698 11.30 -21.59 1.69
C LYS A 698 11.52 -22.13 3.11
N SER A 699 10.59 -21.85 4.01
CA SER A 699 10.66 -22.40 5.38
C SER A 699 10.36 -23.90 5.38
N ASP A 700 11.00 -24.62 6.28
CA ASP A 700 10.68 -26.02 6.53
C ASP A 700 9.34 -26.13 7.26
N VAL A 701 8.52 -27.07 6.79
CA VAL A 701 7.20 -27.41 7.32
C VAL A 701 7.08 -28.92 7.46
N HIS A 702 6.10 -29.39 8.22
CA HIS A 702 5.96 -30.81 8.53
C HIS A 702 4.60 -31.34 8.13
N ILE A 703 4.58 -32.55 7.57
CA ILE A 703 3.36 -33.34 7.43
C ILE A 703 3.44 -34.53 8.39
N LEU A 704 2.46 -34.63 9.27
CA LEU A 704 2.25 -35.77 10.15
C LEU A 704 1.27 -36.74 9.48
N PHE A 705 1.80 -37.83 8.93
CA PHE A 705 1.00 -38.90 8.35
C PHE A 705 0.48 -39.81 9.46
N VAL A 706 -0.83 -40.04 9.52
CA VAL A 706 -1.52 -40.80 10.56
C VAL A 706 -2.31 -41.95 9.95
N THR A 707 -2.18 -43.16 10.52
CA THR A 707 -2.88 -44.38 10.09
C THR A 707 -3.60 -45.04 11.29
N ASP A 708 -4.28 -46.16 11.06
CA ASP A 708 -4.96 -46.96 12.07
C ASP A 708 -4.13 -48.17 12.55
N GLU A 709 -4.64 -48.88 13.56
CA GLU A 709 -3.96 -50.02 14.18
C GLU A 709 -3.85 -51.25 13.27
N GLU A 710 -4.72 -51.38 12.26
CA GLU A 710 -4.73 -52.50 11.31
C GLU A 710 -3.66 -52.31 10.22
N HIS A 711 -3.29 -51.04 9.96
CA HIS A 711 -2.37 -50.65 8.91
C HIS A 711 -1.19 -49.81 9.43
N PRO A 712 -0.33 -50.34 10.32
CA PRO A 712 0.80 -49.59 10.86
C PRO A 712 1.89 -49.34 9.80
N PHE A 713 2.67 -48.28 10.02
CA PHE A 713 3.87 -48.01 9.23
C PHE A 713 4.90 -49.14 9.38
N ALA A 714 5.88 -49.19 8.47
CA ALA A 714 6.89 -50.25 8.43
C ALA A 714 7.75 -50.38 9.70
N ASP A 715 7.80 -49.34 10.52
CA ASP A 715 8.46 -49.32 11.83
C ASP A 715 7.53 -49.70 13.01
N GLY A 716 6.28 -50.04 12.73
CA GLY A 716 5.25 -50.40 13.71
C GLY A 716 4.53 -49.21 14.35
N THR A 717 4.81 -47.98 13.93
CA THR A 717 4.15 -46.78 14.47
C THR A 717 2.84 -46.47 13.74
N LEU A 718 1.99 -45.64 14.37
CA LEU A 718 0.73 -45.16 13.79
C LEU A 718 0.83 -43.73 13.23
N GLN A 719 1.99 -43.08 13.44
CA GLN A 719 2.23 -41.71 13.04
C GLN A 719 3.66 -41.56 12.52
N LYS A 720 3.81 -40.91 11.37
CA LYS A 720 5.10 -40.66 10.74
C LYS A 720 5.21 -39.20 10.32
N ARG A 721 6.19 -38.49 10.88
CA ARG A 721 6.47 -37.08 10.58
C ARG A 721 7.48 -36.98 9.44
N VAL A 722 7.17 -36.16 8.44
CA VAL A 722 8.07 -35.88 7.32
C VAL A 722 8.25 -34.37 7.19
N THR A 723 9.49 -33.93 7.01
CA THR A 723 9.82 -32.52 6.79
C THR A 723 9.90 -32.24 5.30
N TYR A 724 9.24 -31.16 4.88
CA TYR A 724 9.29 -30.61 3.53
C TYR A 724 9.72 -29.15 3.59
N THR A 725 10.24 -28.63 2.49
CA THR A 725 10.54 -27.20 2.34
C THR A 725 9.46 -26.57 1.46
N LEU A 726 8.87 -25.47 1.90
CA LEU A 726 7.91 -24.71 1.09
C LEU A 726 8.53 -24.31 -0.26
N GLY A 727 7.71 -24.33 -1.32
CA GLY A 727 8.15 -24.11 -2.69
C GLY A 727 8.90 -25.28 -3.35
N GLY A 728 9.18 -26.35 -2.61
CA GLY A 728 9.63 -27.64 -3.13
C GLY A 728 8.47 -28.62 -3.37
N GLU A 729 8.78 -29.74 -4.04
CA GLU A 729 7.83 -30.82 -4.28
C GLU A 729 7.48 -31.54 -2.97
N MET A 730 6.19 -31.64 -2.65
CA MET A 730 5.70 -32.28 -1.42
C MET A 730 4.92 -33.56 -1.73
N ALA A 731 5.62 -34.66 -2.00
CA ALA A 731 4.95 -35.93 -2.32
C ALA A 731 4.42 -36.64 -1.07
N THR A 732 3.19 -37.17 -1.13
CA THR A 732 2.63 -38.01 -0.06
C THR A 732 3.23 -39.42 -0.03
N LEU A 733 3.06 -40.14 1.08
CA LEU A 733 3.69 -41.45 1.26
C LEU A 733 3.03 -42.56 0.42
N LEU A 734 3.85 -43.38 -0.23
CA LEU A 734 3.46 -44.58 -0.97
C LEU A 734 3.24 -45.78 -0.03
N GLN A 735 2.21 -46.60 -0.31
CA GLN A 735 1.90 -47.80 0.49
C GLN A 735 3.07 -48.77 0.60
N ARG A 736 3.60 -49.23 -0.55
CA ARG A 736 4.61 -50.30 -0.64
C ARG A 736 5.93 -49.97 0.06
N GLU A 737 6.24 -48.69 0.23
CA GLU A 737 7.50 -48.22 0.78
C GLU A 737 7.40 -47.88 2.27
N ASN A 738 6.19 -47.61 2.77
CA ASN A 738 6.01 -47.00 4.09
C ASN A 738 5.21 -47.86 5.07
N PHE A 739 4.53 -48.93 4.64
CA PHE A 739 3.64 -49.73 5.49
C PHE A 739 4.03 -51.21 5.54
N LEU A 740 3.58 -51.89 6.58
CA LEU A 740 3.61 -53.36 6.61
C LEU A 740 2.65 -53.95 5.57
N PRO A 741 2.90 -55.19 5.06
CA PRO A 741 2.02 -55.83 4.09
C PRO A 741 0.58 -55.98 4.58
N THR A 742 -0.40 -55.59 3.75
CA THR A 742 -1.85 -55.71 3.99
C THR A 742 -2.57 -56.02 2.67
N ASP A 743 -3.76 -56.62 2.75
CA ASP A 743 -4.66 -56.86 1.61
C ASP A 743 -5.45 -55.60 1.19
N SER A 744 -5.54 -54.61 2.08
CA SER A 744 -6.20 -53.33 1.83
C SER A 744 -5.32 -52.41 0.99
N VAL A 745 -5.94 -51.55 0.18
CA VAL A 745 -5.25 -50.59 -0.68
C VAL A 745 -5.27 -49.21 -0.04
N LEU A 746 -4.12 -48.55 0.04
CA LEU A 746 -4.07 -47.14 0.42
C LEU A 746 -4.62 -46.33 -0.75
N PHE A 747 -5.85 -45.82 -0.61
CA PHE A 747 -6.46 -45.00 -1.62
C PHE A 747 -5.82 -43.60 -1.69
N GLY A 748 -5.49 -43.02 -0.53
CA GLY A 748 -4.88 -41.70 -0.44
C GLY A 748 -4.81 -41.13 0.96
N TRP A 749 -4.56 -39.82 1.03
CA TRP A 749 -4.31 -39.05 2.24
C TRP A 749 -5.28 -37.87 2.35
N ALA A 750 -5.94 -37.72 3.49
CA ALA A 750 -6.95 -36.69 3.72
C ALA A 750 -6.62 -35.83 4.95
N THR A 751 -6.95 -34.54 4.92
CA THR A 751 -6.70 -33.63 6.06
C THR A 751 -7.70 -33.77 7.21
N ASP A 752 -8.77 -34.56 7.02
CA ASP A 752 -9.75 -34.91 8.04
C ASP A 752 -10.08 -36.41 7.88
N ARG A 753 -10.27 -37.12 9.00
CA ARG A 753 -10.75 -38.51 9.00
C ARG A 753 -12.14 -38.66 8.37
N ARG A 754 -12.93 -37.59 8.32
CA ARG A 754 -14.30 -37.57 7.76
C ARG A 754 -14.37 -37.08 6.31
N LEU A 755 -13.24 -36.71 5.72
CA LEU A 755 -13.18 -36.17 4.36
C LEU A 755 -13.55 -37.27 3.33
N ARG A 756 -14.27 -36.89 2.27
CA ARG A 756 -14.67 -37.84 1.22
C ARG A 756 -13.43 -38.32 0.46
N PRO A 757 -13.35 -39.61 0.07
CA PRO A 757 -12.23 -40.14 -0.70
C PRO A 757 -11.90 -39.31 -1.96
N ALA A 758 -12.90 -38.76 -2.64
CA ALA A 758 -12.70 -37.93 -3.84
C ALA A 758 -11.84 -36.65 -3.63
N LEU A 759 -11.59 -36.23 -2.38
CA LEU A 759 -10.75 -35.08 -2.02
C LEU A 759 -9.41 -35.51 -1.39
N ALA A 760 -9.13 -36.81 -1.33
CA ALA A 760 -7.85 -37.32 -0.83
C ALA A 760 -6.74 -37.12 -1.87
N THR A 761 -5.53 -36.84 -1.40
CA THR A 761 -4.33 -36.80 -2.24
C THR A 761 -3.82 -38.23 -2.42
N LEU A 762 -3.64 -38.67 -3.66
CA LEU A 762 -3.19 -40.03 -3.96
C LEU A 762 -1.79 -40.32 -3.40
N PRO A 763 -1.47 -41.57 -3.04
CA PRO A 763 -0.14 -41.95 -2.56
C PRO A 763 0.94 -41.65 -3.60
N GLY A 764 2.01 -40.98 -3.18
CA GLY A 764 3.08 -40.52 -4.07
C GLY A 764 2.72 -39.32 -4.94
N GLY A 765 1.47 -38.83 -4.86
CA GLY A 765 1.05 -37.60 -5.51
C GLY A 765 1.56 -36.36 -4.76
N GLU A 766 1.72 -35.26 -5.49
CA GLU A 766 2.09 -33.95 -4.94
C GLU A 766 0.95 -33.39 -4.06
N PHE A 767 1.30 -32.96 -2.86
CA PHE A 767 0.43 -32.29 -1.91
C PHE A 767 0.54 -30.77 -2.10
N GLU A 768 -0.42 -30.21 -2.83
CA GLU A 768 -0.45 -28.79 -3.14
C GLU A 768 -1.10 -27.95 -2.02
N ASN A 769 -0.90 -26.63 -2.06
CA ASN A 769 -1.61 -25.66 -1.25
C ASN A 769 -1.41 -25.76 0.27
N TYR A 770 -0.28 -26.32 0.73
CA TYR A 770 0.08 -26.37 2.16
C TYR A 770 -0.08 -25.00 2.87
N GLY A 771 0.30 -23.91 2.21
CA GLY A 771 0.18 -22.55 2.76
C GLY A 771 -1.25 -22.10 3.09
N ASN A 772 -2.29 -22.82 2.65
CA ASN A 772 -3.68 -22.53 3.00
C ASN A 772 -4.08 -22.97 4.40
N TYR A 773 -3.33 -23.89 5.01
CA TYR A 773 -3.62 -24.41 6.35
C TYR A 773 -3.07 -23.52 7.48
N ASN A 774 -2.22 -22.55 7.16
CA ASN A 774 -1.66 -21.57 8.12
C ASN A 774 -1.04 -22.20 9.39
N THR A 775 -0.31 -23.31 9.21
CA THR A 775 0.34 -24.09 10.28
C THR A 775 1.75 -24.52 9.86
N THR A 776 2.65 -24.74 10.81
CA THR A 776 3.96 -25.37 10.55
C THR A 776 3.89 -26.90 10.53
N GLU A 777 2.79 -27.49 10.98
CA GLU A 777 2.57 -28.94 11.00
C GLU A 777 1.13 -29.32 10.61
N LEU A 778 0.97 -29.99 9.46
CA LEU A 778 -0.31 -30.48 8.98
C LEU A 778 -0.45 -31.99 9.20
N SER A 779 -1.60 -32.44 9.70
CA SER A 779 -1.91 -33.87 9.79
C SER A 779 -2.63 -34.39 8.54
N LEU A 780 -2.14 -35.48 7.97
CA LEU A 780 -2.81 -36.24 6.90
C LEU A 780 -3.15 -37.65 7.38
N TYR A 781 -4.42 -38.04 7.25
CA TYR A 781 -4.95 -39.33 7.64
C TYR A 781 -5.03 -40.26 6.43
N ALA A 782 -4.57 -41.50 6.60
CA ALA A 782 -4.66 -42.54 5.58
C ALA A 782 -6.13 -42.89 5.29
N VAL A 783 -6.48 -43.01 4.02
CA VAL A 783 -7.77 -43.50 3.54
C VAL A 783 -7.56 -44.88 2.97
N TRP A 784 -7.97 -45.91 3.72
CA TRP A 784 -7.89 -47.29 3.31
C TRP A 784 -9.12 -47.73 2.50
N ASP A 785 -8.89 -48.63 1.54
CA ASP A 785 -9.90 -49.25 0.72
C ASP A 785 -9.73 -50.77 0.74
N ASP A 786 -10.61 -51.44 1.48
CA ASP A 786 -10.68 -52.90 1.55
C ASP A 786 -11.30 -53.51 0.28
N GLY A 787 -11.87 -52.66 -0.58
CA GLY A 787 -12.60 -53.05 -1.78
C GLY A 787 -13.98 -53.64 -1.48
N ILE A 788 -14.85 -53.66 -2.50
CA ILE A 788 -16.20 -54.22 -2.41
C ILE A 788 -16.35 -55.45 -3.31
N ARG A 789 -17.23 -56.37 -2.91
CA ARG A 789 -17.62 -57.55 -3.70
C ARG A 789 -19.13 -57.54 -3.91
N VAL A 790 -19.57 -57.73 -5.15
CA VAL A 790 -20.99 -57.75 -5.50
C VAL A 790 -21.54 -59.17 -5.34
N THR A 791 -22.74 -59.27 -4.78
CA THR A 791 -23.47 -60.52 -4.60
C THR A 791 -24.70 -60.52 -5.50
N THR A 792 -24.93 -61.58 -6.25
CA THR A 792 -26.19 -61.78 -6.98
C THR A 792 -27.11 -62.70 -6.19
N GLU A 793 -28.38 -62.34 -6.04
CA GLU A 793 -29.42 -63.22 -5.51
C GLU A 793 -30.35 -63.68 -6.65
N ILE A 794 -30.28 -64.96 -6.97
CA ILE A 794 -31.00 -65.56 -8.10
C ILE A 794 -31.72 -66.81 -7.58
N ASN A 795 -33.04 -66.88 -7.79
CA ASN A 795 -33.89 -68.01 -7.34
C ASN A 795 -33.69 -68.38 -5.85
N GLY A 796 -33.54 -67.37 -4.99
CA GLY A 796 -33.29 -67.55 -3.55
C GLY A 796 -31.88 -67.99 -3.17
N VAL A 797 -30.95 -68.07 -4.13
CA VAL A 797 -29.54 -68.42 -3.88
C VAL A 797 -28.67 -67.18 -4.05
N ARG A 798 -27.87 -66.87 -3.03
CA ARG A 798 -26.87 -65.79 -3.06
C ARG A 798 -25.52 -66.31 -3.52
N LYS A 799 -24.89 -65.61 -4.46
CA LYS A 799 -23.53 -65.86 -4.93
C LYS A 799 -22.73 -64.56 -4.93
N THR A 800 -21.72 -64.48 -4.07
CA THR A 800 -20.73 -63.40 -4.07
C THR A 800 -19.65 -63.69 -5.12
N TYR A 801 -19.27 -62.68 -5.89
CA TYR A 801 -18.22 -62.81 -6.91
C TYR A 801 -16.85 -62.51 -6.29
N ASP A 802 -15.82 -63.26 -6.72
CA ASP A 802 -14.46 -63.10 -6.21
C ASP A 802 -13.78 -61.80 -6.63
N THR A 803 -14.28 -61.16 -7.71
CA THR A 803 -13.79 -59.87 -8.19
C THR A 803 -13.98 -58.79 -7.13
N VAL A 804 -12.86 -58.23 -6.66
CA VAL A 804 -12.83 -57.09 -5.76
C VAL A 804 -12.80 -55.81 -6.58
N TYR A 805 -13.71 -54.89 -6.30
CA TYR A 805 -13.76 -53.57 -6.91
C TYR A 805 -13.16 -52.56 -5.94
N TYR A 806 -12.12 -51.87 -6.37
CA TYR A 806 -11.51 -50.76 -5.65
C TYR A 806 -11.96 -49.41 -6.22
N ARG A 807 -11.82 -48.35 -5.44
CA ARG A 807 -12.10 -46.99 -5.87
C ARG A 807 -11.16 -46.58 -7.00
N ALA A 808 -11.70 -45.88 -7.99
CA ALA A 808 -10.93 -45.36 -9.11
C ALA A 808 -9.94 -44.27 -8.64
N THR A 809 -8.68 -44.34 -9.07
CA THR A 809 -7.66 -43.34 -8.77
C THR A 809 -7.62 -42.17 -9.77
N THR A 810 -8.39 -42.25 -10.86
CA THR A 810 -8.44 -41.19 -11.88
C THR A 810 -9.88 -40.94 -12.33
N THR A 811 -10.19 -39.68 -12.63
CA THR A 811 -11.44 -39.31 -13.32
C THR A 811 -11.26 -39.49 -14.82
N ASP A 812 -12.09 -40.33 -15.44
CA ASP A 812 -12.15 -40.54 -16.87
C ASP A 812 -13.50 -40.02 -17.40
N LYS A 813 -13.42 -38.92 -18.17
CA LYS A 813 -14.58 -38.22 -18.72
C LYS A 813 -15.25 -38.99 -19.86
N ASP A 814 -14.52 -39.84 -20.57
CA ASP A 814 -15.04 -40.60 -21.71
C ASP A 814 -15.83 -41.83 -21.22
N SER A 815 -15.39 -42.46 -20.12
CA SER A 815 -16.14 -43.54 -19.48
C SER A 815 -17.16 -43.07 -18.44
N GLY A 816 -17.07 -41.82 -17.98
CA GLY A 816 -17.92 -41.27 -16.91
C GLY A 816 -17.49 -41.68 -15.48
N THR A 817 -16.27 -42.23 -15.34
CA THR A 817 -15.71 -42.66 -14.05
C THR A 817 -15.16 -41.46 -13.30
N GLU A 818 -15.54 -41.28 -12.02
CA GLU A 818 -14.98 -40.25 -11.15
C GLU A 818 -13.98 -40.86 -10.15
N MET A 819 -12.91 -40.13 -9.86
CA MET A 819 -11.96 -40.49 -8.80
C MET A 819 -12.68 -40.68 -7.46
N GLY A 820 -12.33 -41.75 -6.75
CA GLY A 820 -12.94 -42.13 -5.48
C GLY A 820 -14.25 -42.91 -5.58
N ALA A 821 -14.77 -43.16 -6.79
CA ALA A 821 -15.96 -43.98 -7.02
C ALA A 821 -15.60 -45.44 -7.34
N TYR A 822 -16.49 -46.38 -6.99
CA TYR A 822 -16.43 -47.75 -7.51
C TYR A 822 -17.09 -47.81 -8.89
N CYS A 823 -16.45 -48.47 -9.85
CA CYS A 823 -17.02 -48.76 -11.17
C CYS A 823 -17.37 -50.26 -11.24
N ILE A 824 -18.65 -50.58 -11.28
CA ILE A 824 -19.16 -51.95 -11.36
C ILE A 824 -19.74 -52.18 -12.75
N ASP A 825 -19.18 -53.15 -13.47
CA ASP A 825 -19.72 -53.57 -14.77
C ASP A 825 -20.76 -54.67 -14.58
N LEU A 826 -22.04 -54.34 -14.79
CA LEU A 826 -23.14 -55.27 -14.60
C LEU A 826 -23.15 -56.42 -15.62
N SER A 827 -22.44 -56.29 -16.74
CA SER A 827 -22.30 -57.35 -17.74
C SER A 827 -21.42 -58.52 -17.26
N ALA A 828 -20.63 -58.31 -16.21
CA ALA A 828 -19.79 -59.35 -15.62
C ALA A 828 -20.60 -60.41 -14.84
N PHE A 829 -21.87 -60.13 -14.52
CA PHE A 829 -22.74 -61.02 -13.78
C PHE A 829 -23.60 -61.86 -14.71
N ILE A 830 -23.72 -63.16 -14.44
CA ILE A 830 -24.46 -64.09 -15.28
C ILE A 830 -25.88 -64.25 -14.73
N PRO A 831 -26.94 -63.82 -15.44
CA PRO A 831 -28.31 -63.97 -14.98
C PRO A 831 -28.82 -65.40 -15.27
N GLN A 832 -29.71 -65.94 -14.43
CA GLN A 832 -30.44 -67.19 -14.71
C GLN A 832 -31.95 -66.98 -14.58
N PRO A 833 -32.76 -67.53 -15.52
CA PRO A 833 -34.21 -67.36 -15.50
C PRO A 833 -34.84 -68.00 -14.25
N PRO A 834 -36.06 -67.56 -13.87
CA PRO A 834 -36.82 -68.17 -12.79
C PRO A 834 -36.98 -69.69 -12.98
N THR A 835 -36.92 -70.44 -11.88
CA THR A 835 -37.17 -71.90 -11.88
C THR A 835 -38.66 -72.27 -11.96
N ASP A 836 -39.54 -71.31 -11.68
CA ASP A 836 -40.98 -71.51 -11.69
C ASP A 836 -41.53 -71.26 -13.11
N GLY A 837 -41.58 -72.31 -13.93
CA GLY A 837 -42.13 -72.31 -15.29
C GLY A 837 -41.15 -72.74 -16.38
N ASP A 838 -41.57 -72.64 -17.65
CA ASP A 838 -40.68 -72.88 -18.79
C ASP A 838 -39.67 -71.74 -18.92
N ALA A 839 -38.40 -72.03 -18.65
CA ALA A 839 -37.30 -71.08 -18.72
C ALA A 839 -37.17 -70.37 -20.08
N SER A 840 -37.63 -71.00 -21.17
CA SER A 840 -37.62 -70.40 -22.51
C SER A 840 -38.65 -69.27 -22.69
N SER A 841 -39.60 -69.13 -21.75
CA SER A 841 -40.62 -68.09 -21.76
C SER A 841 -40.17 -66.78 -21.10
N TYR A 842 -38.97 -66.71 -20.50
CA TYR A 842 -38.46 -65.53 -19.80
C TYR A 842 -37.33 -64.83 -20.55
N THR A 843 -37.41 -63.50 -20.67
CA THR A 843 -36.35 -62.65 -21.22
C THR A 843 -35.72 -61.81 -20.10
N PHE A 844 -34.39 -61.80 -20.02
CA PHE A 844 -33.66 -60.97 -19.06
C PHE A 844 -33.72 -59.49 -19.48
N VAL A 845 -34.09 -58.63 -18.54
CA VAL A 845 -34.27 -57.18 -18.78
C VAL A 845 -33.20 -56.34 -18.10
N GLY A 846 -32.61 -56.83 -17.01
CA GLY A 846 -31.52 -56.17 -16.30
C GLY A 846 -31.43 -56.56 -14.84
N TRP A 847 -30.53 -55.91 -14.11
CA TRP A 847 -30.34 -56.08 -12.67
C TRP A 847 -31.05 -54.98 -11.89
N THR A 848 -31.52 -55.31 -10.69
CA THR A 848 -32.16 -54.39 -9.74
C THR A 848 -31.78 -54.75 -8.30
N GLY A 849 -32.21 -53.99 -7.30
CA GLY A 849 -31.90 -54.24 -5.89
C GLY A 849 -30.52 -53.72 -5.46
N GLY A 850 -30.26 -53.76 -4.16
CA GLY A 850 -29.04 -53.21 -3.57
C GLY A 850 -28.81 -51.75 -3.96
N PHE A 851 -27.59 -51.42 -4.39
CA PHE A 851 -27.18 -50.09 -4.85
C PHE A 851 -27.93 -49.59 -6.11
N LEU A 852 -28.66 -50.46 -6.81
CA LEU A 852 -29.52 -50.07 -7.94
C LEU A 852 -30.92 -49.60 -7.48
N GLY A 853 -31.29 -49.88 -6.23
CA GLY A 853 -32.63 -49.61 -5.71
C GLY A 853 -33.71 -50.29 -6.56
N THR A 854 -34.67 -49.50 -7.06
CA THR A 854 -35.76 -49.96 -7.92
C THR A 854 -35.45 -49.86 -9.42
N ALA A 855 -34.29 -49.31 -9.79
CA ALA A 855 -33.90 -49.18 -11.19
C ALA A 855 -33.53 -50.56 -11.77
N VAL A 856 -33.80 -50.74 -13.08
CA VAL A 856 -33.40 -51.93 -13.83
C VAL A 856 -32.34 -51.52 -14.85
N ARG A 857 -31.12 -52.03 -14.70
CA ARG A 857 -29.94 -51.62 -15.49
C ARG A 857 -29.12 -52.81 -15.97
N THR A 858 -28.43 -52.66 -17.08
CA THR A 858 -27.50 -53.65 -17.65
C THR A 858 -26.11 -53.08 -17.92
N ASP A 859 -25.95 -51.77 -17.75
CA ASP A 859 -24.74 -51.00 -18.05
C ASP A 859 -23.87 -50.78 -16.80
N LYS A 860 -22.72 -50.13 -16.96
CA LYS A 860 -21.81 -49.83 -15.84
C LYS A 860 -22.47 -48.88 -14.83
N VAL A 861 -22.17 -49.12 -13.56
CA VAL A 861 -22.70 -48.34 -12.42
C VAL A 861 -21.55 -47.74 -11.64
N TYR A 862 -21.70 -46.47 -11.27
CA TYR A 862 -20.72 -45.71 -10.51
C TYR A 862 -21.26 -45.40 -9.13
N LEU A 863 -20.61 -45.92 -8.09
CA LEU A 863 -21.03 -45.73 -6.70
C LEU A 863 -20.16 -44.66 -6.03
N ARG A 864 -20.80 -43.58 -5.58
CA ARG A 864 -20.14 -42.43 -4.96
C ARG A 864 -20.42 -42.39 -3.46
N GLY A 865 -19.36 -42.36 -2.65
CA GLY A 865 -19.37 -41.72 -1.31
C GLY A 865 -20.17 -42.37 -0.16
N ALA A 866 -20.25 -43.70 -0.06
CA ALA A 866 -20.78 -44.35 1.14
C ALA A 866 -20.01 -45.65 1.46
N GLU A 867 -19.91 -45.97 2.76
CA GLU A 867 -19.70 -47.35 3.20
C GLU A 867 -20.98 -48.11 2.87
N LEU A 868 -20.88 -49.05 1.92
CA LEU A 868 -22.00 -49.87 1.51
C LEU A 868 -22.09 -51.08 2.43
N THR A 869 -23.28 -51.35 2.93
CA THR A 869 -23.55 -52.58 3.66
C THR A 869 -23.52 -53.77 2.71
N GLU A 870 -23.28 -54.98 3.24
CA GLU A 870 -23.30 -56.20 2.44
C GLU A 870 -24.63 -56.39 1.70
N GLU A 871 -25.75 -55.97 2.30
CA GLU A 871 -27.08 -56.08 1.69
C GLU A 871 -27.28 -55.09 0.54
N GLU A 872 -26.65 -53.92 0.60
CA GLU A 872 -26.64 -52.94 -0.50
C GLU A 872 -25.78 -53.42 -1.68
N LEU A 873 -24.92 -54.42 -1.49
CA LEU A 873 -24.13 -55.06 -2.55
C LEU A 873 -24.85 -56.26 -3.18
N VAL A 874 -26.10 -56.55 -2.77
CA VAL A 874 -26.91 -57.65 -3.33
C VAL A 874 -27.81 -57.14 -4.47
N ILE A 875 -27.55 -57.61 -5.69
CA ILE A 875 -28.38 -57.34 -6.87
C ILE A 875 -29.17 -58.57 -7.33
N ARG A 876 -30.30 -58.37 -8.00
CA ARG A 876 -31.26 -59.40 -8.43
C ARG A 876 -31.57 -59.25 -9.91
N PRO A 877 -31.72 -60.35 -10.67
CA PRO A 877 -32.08 -60.26 -12.07
C PRO A 877 -33.58 -60.00 -12.22
N VAL A 878 -33.93 -59.18 -13.21
CA VAL A 878 -35.31 -58.89 -13.59
C VAL A 878 -35.61 -59.59 -14.90
N TYR A 879 -36.66 -60.40 -14.90
CA TYR A 879 -37.14 -61.13 -16.06
C TYR A 879 -38.57 -60.72 -16.41
N ARG A 880 -38.90 -60.74 -17.71
CA ARG A 880 -40.28 -60.63 -18.21
C ARG A 880 -40.67 -61.90 -18.96
N ARG A 881 -41.88 -62.39 -18.72
CA ARG A 881 -42.43 -63.57 -19.40
C ARG A 881 -42.94 -63.20 -20.81
N THR A 882 -43.02 -64.15 -21.73
CA THR A 882 -43.41 -63.95 -23.14
C THR A 882 -44.66 -64.76 -23.47
N VAL A 883 -45.69 -64.11 -24.03
CA VAL A 883 -46.95 -64.71 -24.50
C VAL A 883 -46.84 -65.10 -25.98
N ARG A 884 -47.33 -66.28 -26.36
CA ARG A 884 -47.27 -66.80 -27.75
C ARG A 884 -48.67 -66.99 -28.35
N MET A 885 -48.89 -66.54 -29.58
CA MET A 885 -50.17 -66.66 -30.28
C MET A 885 -50.09 -67.67 -31.44
N VAL A 886 -51.11 -68.52 -31.54
CA VAL A 886 -51.22 -69.62 -32.51
C VAL A 886 -52.59 -69.58 -33.19
N PHE A 887 -52.64 -69.83 -34.50
CA PHE A 887 -53.87 -69.78 -35.30
C PHE A 887 -54.24 -71.17 -35.81
N THR A 888 -55.53 -71.55 -35.71
CA THR A 888 -56.04 -72.89 -36.04
C THR A 888 -57.32 -72.82 -36.89
N GLN A 889 -57.43 -73.62 -37.95
CA GLN A 889 -58.62 -73.67 -38.82
C GLN A 889 -59.19 -75.10 -38.99
N PRO A 890 -60.52 -75.28 -39.07
CA PRO A 890 -61.13 -76.57 -39.37
C PRO A 890 -61.02 -76.88 -40.86
N LYS A 891 -60.40 -78.02 -41.19
CA LYS A 891 -60.17 -78.43 -42.58
C LYS A 891 -61.47 -78.67 -43.37
N GLN A 892 -62.58 -78.94 -42.68
CA GLN A 892 -63.86 -79.22 -43.32
C GLN A 892 -64.51 -77.97 -43.92
N TYR A 893 -64.32 -76.79 -43.31
CA TYR A 893 -64.99 -75.56 -43.69
C TYR A 893 -64.09 -74.57 -44.44
N ALA A 894 -62.77 -74.80 -44.40
CA ALA A 894 -61.77 -73.99 -45.09
C ALA A 894 -61.34 -74.61 -46.43
N ALA A 895 -61.25 -73.81 -47.49
CA ALA A 895 -60.67 -74.19 -48.77
C ALA A 895 -59.19 -73.80 -48.87
N GLY A 896 -58.33 -74.80 -49.06
CA GLY A 896 -56.89 -74.63 -49.29
C GLY A 896 -56.03 -74.66 -48.02
N THR A 897 -54.75 -74.97 -48.20
CA THR A 897 -53.74 -75.00 -47.13
C THR A 897 -53.08 -73.62 -47.01
N TYR A 898 -53.62 -72.76 -46.14
CA TYR A 898 -52.92 -71.54 -45.73
C TYR A 898 -51.94 -71.89 -44.60
N VAL A 899 -50.69 -71.41 -44.70
CA VAL A 899 -49.69 -71.52 -43.63
C VAL A 899 -49.89 -70.36 -42.67
N LEU A 900 -50.29 -70.63 -41.43
CA LEU A 900 -50.49 -69.61 -40.40
C LEU A 900 -49.23 -69.56 -39.51
N GLY A 901 -48.57 -68.39 -39.40
CA GLY A 901 -47.40 -68.20 -38.54
C GLY A 901 -47.77 -67.88 -37.09
N SER A 902 -46.89 -68.20 -36.13
CA SER A 902 -47.05 -67.80 -34.71
C SER A 902 -46.39 -66.44 -34.44
N ALA A 903 -46.94 -65.65 -33.51
CA ALA A 903 -46.35 -64.40 -33.02
C ALA A 903 -46.10 -64.47 -31.50
N SER A 904 -45.11 -63.73 -30.99
CA SER A 904 -44.81 -63.67 -29.55
C SER A 904 -44.57 -62.23 -29.08
N VAL A 905 -44.96 -61.89 -27.85
CA VAL A 905 -44.78 -60.56 -27.24
C VAL A 905 -44.53 -60.70 -25.72
N PRO A 906 -43.73 -59.83 -25.08
CA PRO A 906 -43.62 -59.81 -23.63
C PRO A 906 -44.98 -59.58 -22.95
N GLU A 907 -45.19 -60.21 -21.80
CA GLU A 907 -46.39 -60.10 -20.99
C GLU A 907 -46.67 -58.63 -20.61
N GLY A 908 -47.91 -58.18 -20.83
CA GLY A 908 -48.33 -56.79 -20.60
C GLY A 908 -48.12 -55.83 -21.78
N GLU A 909 -47.46 -56.27 -22.86
CA GLU A 909 -47.33 -55.49 -24.10
C GLU A 909 -48.36 -55.93 -25.17
N LEU A 910 -48.82 -54.96 -25.97
CA LEU A 910 -49.87 -55.18 -26.97
C LEU A 910 -49.30 -55.73 -28.27
N LEU A 911 -49.88 -56.82 -28.78
CA LEU A 911 -49.44 -57.45 -30.03
C LEU A 911 -49.99 -56.68 -31.23
N GLN A 912 -49.14 -55.89 -31.89
CA GLN A 912 -49.52 -54.97 -32.96
C GLN A 912 -49.73 -55.71 -34.30
N ASN A 913 -50.89 -55.49 -34.93
CA ASN A 913 -51.19 -55.82 -36.33
C ASN A 913 -51.05 -57.31 -36.75
N PRO A 914 -51.57 -58.29 -36.00
CA PRO A 914 -51.37 -59.71 -36.32
C PRO A 914 -52.13 -60.21 -37.56
N GLY A 915 -53.12 -59.47 -38.05
CA GLY A 915 -54.11 -59.96 -39.01
C GLY A 915 -53.81 -59.79 -40.51
N TYR A 916 -52.69 -59.17 -40.92
CA TYR A 916 -52.60 -58.65 -42.30
C TYR A 916 -52.50 -59.71 -43.41
N TYR A 917 -52.23 -60.99 -43.09
CA TYR A 917 -52.10 -62.07 -44.09
C TYR A 917 -52.97 -63.32 -43.85
N LEU A 918 -53.92 -63.29 -42.91
CA LEU A 918 -54.64 -64.49 -42.44
C LEU A 918 -56.10 -64.54 -42.93
N ARG A 919 -56.37 -64.17 -44.19
CA ARG A 919 -57.70 -64.36 -44.82
C ARG A 919 -57.81 -65.79 -45.34
N ILE A 920 -58.67 -66.58 -44.71
CA ILE A 920 -59.00 -67.93 -45.17
C ILE A 920 -60.23 -67.86 -46.08
N ARG A 921 -60.26 -68.68 -47.14
CA ARG A 921 -61.44 -68.84 -47.99
C ARG A 921 -62.29 -70.00 -47.47
N GLY A 922 -63.60 -69.82 -47.38
CA GLY A 922 -64.52 -70.92 -47.05
C GLY A 922 -64.63 -71.94 -48.19
N ALA A 923 -64.84 -73.21 -47.84
CA ALA A 923 -65.19 -74.28 -48.78
C ALA A 923 -66.54 -74.00 -49.46
N ALA A 924 -66.85 -74.71 -50.54
CA ALA A 924 -68.10 -74.49 -51.27
C ALA A 924 -69.32 -74.64 -50.33
N GLY A 925 -70.15 -73.60 -50.25
CA GLY A 925 -71.28 -73.51 -49.32
C GLY A 925 -70.96 -72.83 -47.98
N TYR A 926 -69.70 -72.45 -47.72
CA TYR A 926 -69.27 -71.79 -46.49
C TYR A 926 -68.57 -70.46 -46.75
N THR A 927 -68.84 -69.46 -45.92
CA THR A 927 -68.23 -68.12 -45.99
C THR A 927 -67.44 -67.84 -44.72
N PHE A 928 -66.16 -67.48 -44.84
CA PHE A 928 -65.32 -67.12 -43.70
C PHE A 928 -65.79 -65.80 -43.08
N LEU A 929 -66.00 -65.80 -41.76
CA LEU A 929 -66.48 -64.64 -41.01
C LEU A 929 -65.34 -63.91 -40.27
N GLY A 930 -64.27 -64.62 -39.92
CA GLY A 930 -63.13 -64.05 -39.18
C GLY A 930 -62.57 -65.03 -38.14
N TRP A 931 -61.68 -64.51 -37.31
CA TRP A 931 -61.03 -65.28 -36.25
C TRP A 931 -61.70 -65.02 -34.90
N ALA A 932 -61.78 -66.04 -34.06
CA ALA A 932 -62.34 -65.96 -32.72
C ALA A 932 -61.45 -66.66 -31.70
N VAL A 933 -61.58 -66.29 -30.43
CA VAL A 933 -61.09 -67.11 -29.32
C VAL A 933 -62.26 -67.90 -28.78
N LEU A 934 -62.04 -69.14 -28.36
CA LEU A 934 -63.06 -69.92 -27.67
C LEU A 934 -63.09 -69.50 -26.20
N VAL A 935 -64.21 -68.91 -25.79
CA VAL A 935 -64.48 -68.55 -24.40
C VAL A 935 -65.69 -69.38 -23.96
N ASP A 936 -65.50 -70.24 -22.95
CA ASP A 936 -66.52 -71.17 -22.44
C ASP A 936 -67.20 -72.02 -23.53
N GLY A 937 -66.41 -72.44 -24.52
CA GLY A 937 -66.87 -73.27 -25.65
C GLY A 937 -67.63 -72.51 -26.73
N ALA A 938 -67.83 -71.19 -26.58
CA ALA A 938 -68.44 -70.33 -27.59
C ALA A 938 -67.38 -69.44 -28.28
N PRO A 939 -67.47 -69.25 -29.62
CA PRO A 939 -66.52 -68.42 -30.35
C PRO A 939 -66.84 -66.94 -30.15
N VAL A 940 -65.84 -66.19 -29.67
CA VAL A 940 -65.89 -64.72 -29.57
C VAL A 940 -64.97 -64.13 -30.63
N MET A 941 -65.56 -63.44 -31.61
CA MET A 941 -64.83 -62.85 -32.73
C MET A 941 -63.81 -61.81 -32.26
N VAL A 942 -62.58 -61.90 -32.78
CA VAL A 942 -61.48 -60.98 -32.49
C VAL A 942 -61.15 -60.17 -33.73
N ASP A 943 -61.12 -58.85 -33.57
CA ASP A 943 -60.67 -57.92 -34.60
C ASP A 943 -59.13 -57.86 -34.63
N LEU A 944 -58.53 -58.65 -35.52
CA LEU A 944 -57.07 -58.73 -35.68
C LEU A 944 -56.42 -57.47 -36.29
N THR A 945 -57.20 -56.42 -36.61
CA THR A 945 -56.68 -55.11 -37.00
C THR A 945 -56.39 -54.20 -35.81
N LYS A 946 -56.77 -54.62 -34.61
CA LYS A 946 -56.51 -53.94 -33.35
C LYS A 946 -55.53 -54.75 -32.49
N PRO A 947 -54.81 -54.09 -31.56
CA PRO A 947 -53.93 -54.82 -30.66
C PRO A 947 -54.74 -55.77 -29.78
N ILE A 948 -54.25 -57.00 -29.63
CA ILE A 948 -54.91 -58.04 -28.84
C ILE A 948 -54.35 -58.02 -27.42
N ASP A 949 -55.26 -58.11 -26.44
CA ASP A 949 -54.91 -58.22 -25.03
C ASP A 949 -54.36 -59.63 -24.72
N GLY A 950 -53.13 -59.67 -24.17
CA GLY A 950 -52.45 -60.91 -23.80
C GLY A 950 -53.15 -61.69 -22.66
N THR A 951 -54.09 -61.08 -21.94
CA THR A 951 -54.92 -61.76 -20.92
C THR A 951 -55.86 -62.80 -21.50
N LEU A 952 -56.08 -62.80 -22.82
CA LEU A 952 -56.83 -63.85 -23.53
C LEU A 952 -56.02 -65.13 -23.68
N ALA A 953 -54.70 -65.09 -23.47
CA ALA A 953 -53.87 -66.29 -23.48
C ALA A 953 -54.22 -67.18 -22.30
N ASP A 954 -54.11 -68.49 -22.52
CA ASP A 954 -54.27 -69.48 -21.45
C ASP A 954 -53.27 -69.15 -20.31
N PRO A 955 -53.74 -68.95 -19.07
CA PRO A 955 -52.89 -68.48 -17.98
C PRO A 955 -51.88 -69.54 -17.49
N GLU A 956 -52.02 -70.81 -17.88
CA GLU A 956 -51.06 -71.88 -17.56
C GLU A 956 -50.02 -72.07 -18.68
N THR A 957 -50.45 -72.01 -19.93
CA THR A 957 -49.58 -72.27 -21.10
C THR A 957 -49.07 -71.01 -21.79
N TYR A 958 -49.63 -69.84 -21.44
CA TYR A 958 -49.35 -68.54 -22.04
C TYR A 958 -49.48 -68.54 -23.57
N MET A 959 -50.38 -69.41 -24.06
CA MET A 959 -50.73 -69.54 -25.46
C MET A 959 -52.11 -68.99 -25.75
N LEU A 960 -52.21 -68.07 -26.71
CA LEU A 960 -53.47 -67.59 -27.25
C LEU A 960 -53.80 -68.36 -28.53
N THR A 961 -54.86 -69.17 -28.51
CA THR A 961 -55.32 -69.91 -29.69
C THR A 961 -56.48 -69.20 -30.37
N LEU A 962 -56.30 -68.79 -31.62
CA LEU A 962 -57.35 -68.21 -32.46
C LEU A 962 -57.90 -69.25 -33.43
N VAL A 963 -59.22 -69.43 -33.44
CA VAL A 963 -59.96 -70.36 -34.31
C VAL A 963 -60.69 -69.63 -35.44
N ALA A 964 -60.71 -70.22 -36.63
CA ALA A 964 -61.38 -69.65 -37.80
C ALA A 964 -62.88 -69.98 -37.83
N ILE A 965 -63.75 -68.96 -37.94
CA ILE A 965 -65.21 -69.10 -37.95
C ILE A 965 -65.78 -68.94 -39.38
N PHE A 966 -66.74 -69.80 -39.75
CA PHE A 966 -67.42 -69.80 -41.05
C PHE A 966 -68.95 -69.79 -40.88
N ALA A 967 -69.69 -69.28 -41.87
CA ALA A 967 -71.14 -69.43 -41.99
C ALA A 967 -71.50 -70.39 -43.13
N ASP A 968 -72.43 -71.31 -42.90
CA ASP A 968 -73.01 -72.15 -43.95
C ASP A 968 -74.02 -71.41 -44.84
N SER A 969 -74.61 -72.09 -45.83
CA SER A 969 -75.58 -71.51 -46.76
C SER A 969 -76.91 -71.10 -46.09
N GLU A 970 -77.19 -71.58 -44.88
CA GLU A 970 -78.36 -71.22 -44.08
C GLU A 970 -78.05 -70.08 -43.08
N GLY A 971 -76.77 -69.69 -42.97
CA GLY A 971 -76.29 -68.63 -42.08
C GLY A 971 -75.86 -69.12 -40.70
N ASN A 972 -75.80 -70.44 -40.44
CA ASN A 972 -75.35 -70.97 -39.16
C ASN A 972 -73.82 -70.91 -39.05
N GLN A 973 -73.31 -70.51 -37.88
CA GLN A 973 -71.87 -70.44 -37.63
C GLN A 973 -71.28 -71.81 -37.30
N VAL A 974 -70.15 -72.16 -37.93
CA VAL A 974 -69.39 -73.40 -37.73
C VAL A 974 -67.89 -73.07 -37.62
N TRP A 975 -67.16 -73.83 -36.79
CA TRP A 975 -65.75 -73.61 -36.49
C TRP A 975 -65.05 -74.85 -35.93
#